data_AF-A0A3B9EE29-F1
#
_entry.id   AF-A0A3B9EE29-F1
#
_cell.length_a   1.000
_cell.length_b   1.000
_cell.length_c   1.000
_cell.angle_alpha   90.00
_cell.angle_beta   90.00
_cell.angle_gamma   90.00
#
_symmetry.space_group_name_H-M   'P 1'
#
loop_
_entity.id
_entity.type
_entity.pdbx_description
1 polymer ?
#
loop_
_entity_poly.entity_id
_entity_poly.type
_entity_poly.pdbx_seq_one_letter_code
_entity_poly.pdbx_strand_id
1 'polypeptide(L)'
;MSRLASLLLAAAIAAPTTASAGDDGLRLHPIRGLFGPEESPCATSGRADNLISPALCDKLAPLDRREYWGARFDALVIDRFGQDRVSPDLSAPPPAGMTRETLLSRTLVTSLHVSRADLWTVPRPSVVEAHMPITLTLLMTNVLTGEVMFAHTVSTNVQGLMDRKTYQAEAAAQFDRHFDAALVRLVDEAKARFQPSAVTAQVRGRHGDLYIVDAGLQKGLRPGDQIGADARVLFADIHYALVAPALDTLSVGQTLSRYVAQPVDALSRPSLLVVVAETARDIPSGYAAVIMEEALAAAGGFALMPINPAASFLRAPQLTAAGVESRPPALPDYFLRVTVAPLEPVQAPTNVRGVERRVQDARVFLEVIDHDGRVVFAVEGKDQQVDEIASGMAPSTAQRRDAAVRNAMLQAAQALKAGFTPARVKLAIASADDGEVVVHDPAGALGIGENARVVRAVGRVSGVQGEVWAPVAALEVVEFGDGVAKTRQSGVEVARVRRGDQVIHDTVGSLSASRFRYAPCTTAVAFRGAEQPLFQALSFNRFAAGFPGAVQASRFAEEAASLSLPAISPDYREVKALTDRPADVCFEAVHNLAQTGQKRSGQKRSGQNFVQNTYDLTVGYVLKRNDQRVGAQGLQQTLTATAVPADAGAEHQDLSVQVDLADFASDLALRAAKALTPAP
;
A
#
# COMPACT_ATOMS: atom_id res chain seq x y z
N MET A 1 13.63 45.97 -62.90
CA MET A 1 14.21 45.94 -61.54
C MET A 1 13.10 46.30 -60.54
N SER A 2 12.89 45.44 -59.54
CA SER A 2 12.18 45.60 -58.24
C SER A 2 11.00 46.59 -58.16
N ARG A 3 9.74 46.12 -58.14
CA ARG A 3 8.90 45.79 -56.95
C ARG A 3 8.63 46.98 -55.99
N LEU A 4 7.40 47.48 -56.03
CA LEU A 4 6.61 47.95 -54.88
C LEU A 4 5.19 48.30 -55.35
N ALA A 5 4.19 47.52 -54.95
CA ALA A 5 2.80 47.97 -54.88
C ALA A 5 2.01 46.99 -54.00
N SER A 6 1.73 47.48 -52.80
CA SER A 6 0.77 46.90 -51.85
C SER A 6 -0.65 47.08 -52.38
N LEU A 7 -1.49 46.05 -52.26
CA LEU A 7 -2.93 46.21 -52.28
C LEU A 7 -3.58 45.13 -51.41
N LEU A 8 -4.32 45.61 -50.41
CA LEU A 8 -5.15 44.85 -49.49
C LEU A 8 -6.26 44.11 -50.23
N LEU A 9 -6.52 42.85 -49.84
CA LEU A 9 -7.85 42.26 -49.95
C LEU A 9 -8.14 41.43 -48.70
N ALA A 10 -9.34 41.63 -48.17
CA ALA A 10 -9.84 41.09 -46.91
C ALA A 10 -9.96 39.56 -46.91
N ALA A 11 -9.48 38.93 -45.85
CA ALA A 11 -9.83 37.56 -45.47
C ALA A 11 -10.69 37.62 -44.21
N ALA A 12 -11.98 37.28 -44.37
CA ALA A 12 -12.88 37.04 -43.26
C ALA A 12 -12.39 35.81 -42.49
N ILE A 13 -11.76 36.04 -41.35
CA ILE A 13 -11.47 35.00 -40.37
C ILE A 13 -12.78 34.70 -39.65
N ALA A 14 -13.47 33.64 -40.07
CA ALA A 14 -14.46 32.99 -39.23
C ALA A 14 -13.70 32.47 -38.00
N ALA A 15 -13.81 33.23 -36.89
CA ALA A 15 -13.35 32.76 -35.60
C ALA A 15 -14.05 31.44 -35.28
N PRO A 16 -13.34 30.38 -34.86
CA PRO A 16 -14.01 29.28 -34.21
C PRO A 16 -14.70 29.88 -32.98
N THR A 17 -16.02 29.73 -32.93
CA THR A 17 -16.81 29.99 -31.74
C THR A 17 -16.29 29.10 -30.62
N THR A 18 -15.35 29.63 -29.83
CA THR A 18 -15.01 29.12 -28.52
C THR A 18 -16.26 29.25 -27.66
N ALA A 19 -17.03 28.18 -27.55
CA ALA A 19 -18.02 28.08 -26.49
C ALA A 19 -17.27 28.05 -25.15
N SER A 20 -17.21 29.19 -24.47
CA SER A 20 -16.78 29.30 -23.08
C SER A 20 -17.99 29.56 -22.19
N ALA A 21 -18.37 28.55 -21.39
CA ALA A 21 -19.19 28.56 -20.17
C ALA A 21 -19.60 27.08 -19.93
N GLY A 22 -19.14 26.33 -18.92
CA GLY A 22 -18.51 26.64 -17.64
C GLY A 22 -17.48 25.58 -17.24
N ASP A 23 -16.49 26.01 -16.47
CA ASP A 23 -15.33 25.22 -16.07
C ASP A 23 -15.68 24.30 -14.87
N ASP A 24 -16.33 23.16 -15.12
CA ASP A 24 -16.84 22.22 -14.10
C ASP A 24 -15.86 21.05 -13.81
N GLY A 25 -14.76 21.39 -13.13
CA GLY A 25 -13.79 20.42 -12.58
C GLY A 25 -14.31 19.64 -11.36
N LEU A 26 -13.41 18.97 -10.61
CA LEU A 26 -13.78 18.27 -9.38
C LEU A 26 -14.29 19.26 -8.32
N ARG A 27 -15.44 18.91 -7.71
CA ARG A 27 -16.09 19.62 -6.61
C ARG A 27 -15.83 18.92 -5.29
N LEU A 28 -15.78 19.68 -4.20
CA LEU A 28 -15.54 19.18 -2.86
C LEU A 28 -16.80 19.30 -2.00
N HIS A 29 -17.06 18.29 -1.17
CA HIS A 29 -18.11 18.29 -0.15
C HIS A 29 -17.46 17.98 1.22
N PRO A 30 -17.02 18.99 1.97
CA PRO A 30 -16.41 18.80 3.28
C PRO A 30 -17.42 18.24 4.29
N ILE A 31 -16.99 17.26 5.08
CA ILE A 31 -17.78 16.70 6.16
C ILE A 31 -17.37 17.34 7.47
N ARG A 32 -18.37 17.80 8.23
CA ARG A 32 -18.20 18.35 9.57
C ARG A 32 -18.01 17.24 10.60
N GLY A 33 -16.82 16.66 10.63
CA GLY A 33 -16.43 15.68 11.65
C GLY A 33 -14.92 15.49 11.70
N LEU A 34 -14.46 14.99 12.84
CA LEU A 34 -13.11 14.46 13.03
C LEU A 34 -13.22 12.94 13.25
N PHE A 35 -12.60 12.19 12.35
CA PHE A 35 -12.60 10.72 12.37
C PHE A 35 -11.28 10.18 12.94
N GLY A 36 -11.33 9.00 13.54
CA GLY A 36 -10.19 8.33 14.17
C GLY A 36 -10.25 8.19 15.70
N PRO A 37 -10.73 9.18 16.49
CA PRO A 37 -10.81 9.04 17.94
C PRO A 37 -11.66 7.87 18.43
N GLU A 38 -12.71 7.51 17.70
CA GLU A 38 -13.57 6.34 17.95
C GLU A 38 -12.86 4.99 17.77
N GLU A 39 -11.72 4.97 17.07
CA GLU A 39 -10.88 3.80 16.81
C GLU A 39 -9.58 3.85 17.62
N SER A 40 -9.63 4.44 18.82
CA SER A 40 -8.47 4.63 19.69
C SER A 40 -8.77 4.23 21.14
N PRO A 41 -7.79 4.23 22.05
CA PRO A 41 -8.03 3.98 23.48
C PRO A 41 -9.01 4.97 24.14
N CYS A 42 -9.37 6.06 23.46
CA CYS A 42 -10.40 6.98 23.90
C CYS A 42 -11.83 6.42 23.79
N ALA A 43 -12.02 5.33 23.04
CA ALA A 43 -13.31 4.67 22.86
C ALA A 43 -13.49 3.46 23.78
N THR A 44 -14.74 3.10 24.07
CA THR A 44 -15.09 1.94 24.91
C THR A 44 -15.00 0.59 24.16
N SER A 45 -14.70 0.60 22.85
CA SER A 45 -14.77 -0.55 21.95
C SER A 45 -13.59 -1.53 22.04
N GLY A 46 -12.51 -1.18 22.74
CA GLY A 46 -11.36 -2.07 23.02
C GLY A 46 -10.44 -2.36 21.84
N ARG A 47 -10.76 -1.93 20.61
CA ARG A 47 -9.88 -1.99 19.44
C ARG A 47 -9.32 -0.60 19.16
N ALA A 48 -8.00 -0.46 19.27
CA ALA A 48 -7.29 0.77 18.92
C ALA A 48 -6.57 0.56 17.59
N ASP A 49 -7.10 1.17 16.53
CA ASP A 49 -6.48 1.24 15.21
C ASP A 49 -5.70 2.58 15.02
N ASN A 50 -5.91 3.57 15.90
CA ASN A 50 -5.22 4.87 15.93
C ASN A 50 -4.46 5.12 17.25
N LEU A 51 -3.34 5.86 17.17
CA LEU A 51 -2.43 6.14 18.29
C LEU A 51 -2.78 7.46 18.98
N ILE A 52 -3.74 7.44 19.91
CA ILE A 52 -4.14 8.63 20.67
C ILE A 52 -3.86 8.43 22.16
N SER A 53 -3.09 9.34 22.76
CA SER A 53 -2.76 9.32 24.18
C SER A 53 -4.01 9.55 25.04
N PRO A 54 -4.21 8.79 26.13
CA PRO A 54 -5.30 9.03 27.08
C PRO A 54 -5.36 10.48 27.59
N ALA A 55 -4.20 11.13 27.74
CA ALA A 55 -4.10 12.52 28.21
C ALA A 55 -4.72 13.54 27.24
N LEU A 56 -4.97 13.15 26.00
CA LEU A 56 -5.54 14.00 24.95
C LEU A 56 -6.96 13.59 24.55
N CYS A 57 -7.52 12.53 25.14
CA CYS A 57 -8.85 12.05 24.78
C CYS A 57 -9.94 13.12 24.96
N ASP A 58 -9.93 13.87 26.07
CA ASP A 58 -10.92 14.93 26.33
C ASP A 58 -10.86 16.07 25.30
N LYS A 59 -9.76 16.18 24.54
CA LYS A 59 -9.58 17.22 23.51
C LYS A 59 -10.11 16.81 22.14
N LEU A 60 -10.28 15.50 21.91
CA LEU A 60 -10.54 14.92 20.60
C LEU A 60 -11.78 14.02 20.55
N ALA A 61 -12.01 13.18 21.55
CA ALA A 61 -13.03 12.13 21.51
C ALA A 61 -14.48 12.61 21.72
N PRO A 62 -14.77 13.59 22.62
CA PRO A 62 -16.12 14.09 22.80
C PRO A 62 -16.76 14.54 21.48
N LEU A 63 -18.07 14.28 21.30
CA LEU A 63 -18.80 14.59 20.07
C LEU A 63 -18.72 16.08 19.72
N ASP A 64 -18.92 16.95 20.69
CA ASP A 64 -18.83 18.41 20.54
C ASP A 64 -17.43 18.87 20.10
N ARG A 65 -16.38 18.19 20.57
CA ARG A 65 -14.99 18.44 20.14
C ARG A 65 -14.73 17.97 18.71
N ARG A 66 -15.27 16.83 18.32
CA ARG A 66 -15.18 16.34 16.92
C ARG A 66 -15.93 17.25 15.96
N GLU A 67 -17.11 17.73 16.36
CA GLU A 67 -17.88 18.71 15.59
C GLU A 67 -17.16 20.06 15.49
N TYR A 68 -16.56 20.54 16.58
CA TYR A 68 -15.75 21.77 16.60
C TYR A 68 -14.61 21.71 15.57
N TRP A 69 -13.80 20.65 15.60
CA TRP A 69 -12.70 20.47 14.64
C TRP A 69 -13.21 20.25 13.21
N GLY A 70 -14.31 19.52 13.05
CA GLY A 70 -14.98 19.34 11.76
C GLY A 70 -15.48 20.65 11.15
N ALA A 71 -16.08 21.54 11.96
CA ALA A 71 -16.53 22.85 11.51
C ALA A 71 -15.35 23.77 11.17
N ARG A 72 -14.27 23.72 11.95
CA ARG A 72 -13.02 24.45 11.65
C ARG A 72 -12.41 23.97 10.33
N PHE A 73 -12.39 22.66 10.09
CA PHE A 73 -11.92 22.06 8.85
C PHE A 73 -12.78 22.46 7.64
N ASP A 74 -14.10 22.37 7.75
CA ASP A 74 -15.06 22.81 6.73
C ASP A 74 -14.79 24.27 6.32
N ALA A 75 -14.68 25.17 7.31
CA ALA A 75 -14.37 26.58 7.06
C ALA A 75 -13.03 26.78 6.34
N LEU A 76 -11.98 26.03 6.71
CA LEU A 76 -10.68 26.08 6.04
C LEU A 76 -10.74 25.55 4.60
N VAL A 77 -11.47 24.46 4.35
CA VAL A 77 -11.64 23.93 2.99
C VAL A 77 -12.36 24.95 2.11
N ILE A 78 -13.44 25.56 2.60
CA ILE A 78 -14.17 26.62 1.88
C ILE A 78 -13.26 27.82 1.58
N ASP A 79 -12.50 28.29 2.58
CA ASP A 79 -11.59 29.42 2.46
C ASP A 79 -10.48 29.17 1.41
N ARG A 80 -9.81 28.01 1.45
CA ARG A 80 -8.64 27.72 0.60
C ARG A 80 -8.99 27.21 -0.78
N PHE A 81 -10.04 26.43 -0.93
CA PHE A 81 -10.45 25.87 -2.23
C PHE A 81 -11.43 26.76 -2.98
N GLY A 82 -12.07 27.71 -2.29
CA GLY A 82 -13.02 28.67 -2.84
C GLY A 82 -14.46 28.12 -2.87
N GLN A 83 -15.42 29.01 -2.64
CA GLN A 83 -16.85 28.67 -2.58
C GLN A 83 -17.36 28.01 -3.86
N ASP A 84 -16.86 28.43 -5.04
CA ASP A 84 -17.29 27.88 -6.33
C ASP A 84 -16.94 26.40 -6.53
N ARG A 85 -15.91 25.90 -5.82
CA ARG A 85 -15.50 24.49 -5.86
C ARG A 85 -16.14 23.64 -4.77
N VAL A 86 -16.75 24.27 -3.76
CA VAL A 86 -17.36 23.56 -2.64
C VAL A 86 -18.86 23.46 -2.84
N SER A 87 -19.39 22.24 -2.81
CA SER A 87 -20.83 21.96 -2.90
C SER A 87 -21.36 21.63 -1.50
N PRO A 88 -21.96 22.59 -0.78
CA PRO A 88 -22.44 22.36 0.59
C PRO A 88 -23.68 21.46 0.63
N ASP A 89 -24.44 21.39 -0.47
CA ASP A 89 -25.67 20.61 -0.56
C ASP A 89 -25.69 19.81 -1.87
N LEU A 90 -25.57 18.49 -1.77
CA LEU A 90 -25.63 17.56 -2.90
C LEU A 90 -27.06 17.18 -3.30
N SER A 91 -28.05 17.56 -2.49
CA SER A 91 -29.47 17.36 -2.79
C SER A 91 -30.02 18.40 -3.77
N ALA A 92 -29.37 19.57 -3.86
CA ALA A 92 -29.72 20.63 -4.80
C ALA A 92 -29.79 20.15 -6.27
N PRO A 93 -30.64 20.75 -7.12
CA PRO A 93 -30.70 20.42 -8.53
C PRO A 93 -29.32 20.54 -9.20
N PRO A 94 -28.93 19.59 -10.07
CA PRO A 94 -27.67 19.70 -10.78
C PRO A 94 -27.67 20.92 -11.72
N PRO A 95 -26.49 21.46 -12.07
CA PRO A 95 -26.37 22.51 -13.07
C PRO A 95 -27.05 22.13 -14.39
N ALA A 96 -27.55 23.14 -15.12
CA ALA A 96 -28.21 22.92 -16.41
C ALA A 96 -27.29 22.14 -17.36
N GLY A 97 -27.80 21.03 -17.92
CA GLY A 97 -27.04 20.16 -18.83
C GLY A 97 -26.18 19.09 -18.14
N MET A 98 -26.22 18.98 -16.81
CA MET A 98 -25.52 17.93 -16.04
C MET A 98 -26.53 16.96 -15.41
N THR A 99 -26.30 15.65 -15.54
CA THR A 99 -27.09 14.64 -14.81
C THR A 99 -26.64 14.57 -13.34
N ARG A 100 -27.49 14.02 -12.46
CA ARG A 100 -27.13 13.84 -11.04
C ARG A 100 -25.91 12.92 -10.89
N GLU A 101 -25.86 11.86 -11.67
CA GLU A 101 -24.75 10.90 -11.71
C GLU A 101 -23.45 11.57 -12.14
N THR A 102 -23.52 12.46 -13.14
CA THR A 102 -22.35 13.23 -13.61
C THR A 102 -21.88 14.21 -12.53
N LEU A 103 -22.80 14.82 -11.78
CA LEU A 103 -22.44 15.68 -10.65
C LEU A 103 -21.74 14.87 -9.54
N LEU A 104 -22.30 13.73 -9.14
CA LEU A 104 -21.74 12.90 -8.08
C LEU A 104 -20.41 12.25 -8.47
N SER A 105 -20.22 11.86 -9.74
CA SER A 105 -18.94 11.34 -10.22
C SER A 105 -17.83 12.39 -10.19
N ARG A 106 -18.19 13.69 -10.19
CA ARG A 106 -17.26 14.83 -10.06
C ARG A 106 -17.21 15.41 -8.65
N THR A 107 -17.91 14.83 -7.68
CA THR A 107 -17.96 15.32 -6.30
C THR A 107 -17.14 14.42 -5.38
N LEU A 108 -16.25 15.04 -4.61
CA LEU A 108 -15.41 14.36 -3.61
C LEU A 108 -15.83 14.75 -2.20
N VAL A 109 -16.24 13.76 -1.41
CA VAL A 109 -16.39 13.91 0.03
C VAL A 109 -15.02 14.16 0.64
N THR A 110 -14.86 15.27 1.33
CA THR A 110 -13.60 15.68 1.94
C THR A 110 -13.70 15.50 3.45
N SER A 111 -12.88 14.61 4.03
CA SER A 111 -12.95 14.22 5.45
C SER A 111 -11.61 14.39 6.16
N LEU A 112 -11.66 14.79 7.43
CA LEU A 112 -10.50 14.95 8.32
C LEU A 112 -10.36 13.74 9.26
N HIS A 113 -9.19 13.14 9.27
CA HIS A 113 -8.85 12.00 10.11
C HIS A 113 -7.65 12.33 11.01
N VAL A 114 -7.64 11.79 12.22
CA VAL A 114 -6.46 11.80 13.12
C VAL A 114 -6.03 10.37 13.40
N SER A 115 -4.89 9.97 12.83
CA SER A 115 -4.28 8.67 13.10
C SER A 115 -3.37 8.71 14.32
N ARG A 116 -2.97 9.92 14.73
CA ARG A 116 -2.10 10.10 15.89
C ARG A 116 -2.28 11.44 16.60
N ALA A 117 -2.35 11.36 17.92
CA ALA A 117 -2.12 12.48 18.83
C ALA A 117 -1.53 11.94 20.13
N ASP A 118 -0.22 12.06 20.30
CA ASP A 118 0.48 11.47 21.44
C ASP A 118 1.10 12.54 22.35
N LEU A 119 1.48 12.15 23.57
CA LEU A 119 2.23 12.96 24.50
C LEU A 119 3.44 12.19 25.01
N TRP A 120 4.59 12.76 24.74
CA TRP A 120 5.89 12.16 24.90
C TRP A 120 6.76 13.05 25.78
N THR A 121 7.64 12.46 26.57
CA THR A 121 8.50 13.24 27.48
C THR A 121 9.93 12.75 27.48
N VAL A 122 10.88 13.70 27.55
CA VAL A 122 12.29 13.48 27.85
C VAL A 122 12.59 14.16 29.20
N PRO A 123 12.94 13.40 30.25
CA PRO A 123 13.30 13.98 31.54
C PRO A 123 14.54 14.88 31.43
N ARG A 124 14.51 16.05 32.07
CA ARG A 124 15.66 16.94 32.31
C ARG A 124 15.79 17.23 33.81
N PRO A 125 16.90 17.83 34.30
CA PRO A 125 17.13 17.98 35.75
C PRO A 125 15.99 18.71 36.49
N SER A 126 15.53 19.85 35.96
CA SER A 126 14.51 20.70 36.58
C SER A 126 13.18 20.77 35.80
N VAL A 127 13.14 20.28 34.56
CA VAL A 127 11.99 20.36 33.66
C VAL A 127 11.79 19.03 32.93
N VAL A 128 10.70 18.90 32.19
CA VAL A 128 10.53 17.85 31.19
C VAL A 128 10.44 18.50 29.82
N GLU A 129 11.17 17.95 28.86
CA GLU A 129 10.95 18.28 27.45
C GLU A 129 9.79 17.42 26.95
N ALA A 130 8.64 18.06 26.73
CA ALA A 130 7.44 17.41 26.23
C ALA A 130 7.41 17.49 24.70
N HIS A 131 6.99 16.41 24.06
CA HIS A 131 6.76 16.30 22.63
C HIS A 131 5.29 15.92 22.39
N MET A 132 4.63 16.61 21.47
CA MET A 132 3.25 16.36 21.06
C MET A 132 3.22 16.10 19.56
N PRO A 133 3.48 14.85 19.15
CA PRO A 133 3.35 14.46 17.76
C PRO A 133 1.88 14.30 17.36
N ILE A 134 1.51 14.95 16.26
CA ILE A 134 0.15 14.96 15.70
C ILE A 134 0.23 14.56 14.23
N THR A 135 -0.53 13.54 13.83
CA THR A 135 -0.68 13.13 12.44
C THR A 135 -2.13 13.28 12.02
N LEU A 136 -2.36 14.16 11.04
CA LEU A 136 -3.67 14.41 10.45
C LEU A 136 -3.66 14.02 8.98
N THR A 137 -4.78 13.46 8.52
CA THR A 137 -4.97 13.05 7.13
C THR A 137 -6.23 13.68 6.57
N LEU A 138 -6.12 14.27 5.39
CA LEU A 138 -7.23 14.72 4.57
C LEU A 138 -7.46 13.69 3.47
N LEU A 139 -8.65 13.11 3.42
CA LEU A 139 -9.08 12.20 2.36
C LEU A 139 -10.16 12.87 1.50
N MET A 140 -10.03 12.78 0.17
CA MET A 140 -11.04 13.18 -0.79
C MET A 140 -11.56 11.94 -1.53
N THR A 141 -12.74 11.48 -1.12
CA THR A 141 -13.37 10.24 -1.58
C THR A 141 -14.47 10.54 -2.59
N ASN A 142 -14.43 9.92 -3.77
CA ASN A 142 -15.49 10.05 -4.76
C ASN A 142 -16.82 9.59 -4.20
N VAL A 143 -17.86 10.44 -4.25
CA VAL A 143 -19.19 10.09 -3.70
C VAL A 143 -19.77 8.87 -4.40
N LEU A 144 -19.62 8.78 -5.73
CA LEU A 144 -20.24 7.74 -6.54
C LEU A 144 -19.51 6.40 -6.40
N THR A 145 -18.18 6.38 -6.40
CA THR A 145 -17.38 5.14 -6.43
C THR A 145 -16.79 4.72 -5.08
N GLY A 146 -16.51 5.66 -4.18
CA GLY A 146 -15.81 5.38 -2.92
C GLY A 146 -14.31 5.35 -3.01
N GLU A 147 -13.78 5.55 -4.21
CA GLU A 147 -12.36 5.67 -4.45
C GLU A 147 -11.82 6.92 -3.76
N VAL A 148 -10.76 6.79 -2.97
CA VAL A 148 -10.00 7.94 -2.49
C VAL A 148 -9.15 8.45 -3.65
N MET A 149 -9.56 9.57 -4.24
CA MET A 149 -8.88 10.14 -5.40
C MET A 149 -7.66 10.98 -4.99
N PHE A 150 -7.70 11.52 -3.78
CA PHE A 150 -6.61 12.32 -3.21
C PHE A 150 -6.52 12.10 -1.71
N ALA A 151 -5.30 11.93 -1.23
CA ALA A 151 -4.97 11.86 0.18
C ALA A 151 -3.77 12.75 0.44
N HIS A 152 -3.80 13.51 1.52
CA HIS A 152 -2.64 14.24 2.01
C HIS A 152 -2.54 14.07 3.52
N THR A 153 -1.33 13.78 4.00
CA THR A 153 -1.05 13.56 5.42
C THR A 153 -0.01 14.57 5.87
N VAL A 154 -0.22 15.14 7.06
CA VAL A 154 0.76 15.98 7.74
C VAL A 154 1.05 15.38 9.10
N SER A 155 2.31 14.99 9.29
CA SER A 155 2.88 14.63 10.59
C SER A 155 3.67 15.81 11.14
N THR A 156 3.34 16.25 12.36
CA THR A 156 4.07 17.30 13.09
C THR A 156 4.57 16.78 14.42
N ASN A 157 5.60 17.41 14.97
CA ASN A 157 6.04 17.19 16.35
C ASN A 157 6.30 18.54 16.99
N VAL A 158 5.47 18.91 17.95
CA VAL A 158 5.66 20.12 18.74
C VAL A 158 6.45 19.77 19.99
N GLN A 159 7.45 20.56 20.33
CA GLN A 159 8.26 20.34 21.52
C GLN A 159 8.34 21.58 22.41
N GLY A 160 8.43 21.38 23.73
CA GLY A 160 8.56 22.46 24.69
C GLY A 160 9.08 21.98 26.05
N LEU A 161 9.72 22.88 26.79
CA LEU A 161 10.09 22.63 28.19
C LEU A 161 8.91 22.96 29.09
N MET A 162 8.53 22.02 29.95
CA MET A 162 7.38 22.11 30.85
C MET A 162 7.77 21.71 32.28
N ASP A 163 6.97 22.14 33.26
CA ASP A 163 7.18 21.71 34.64
C ASP A 163 6.93 20.21 34.81
N ARG A 164 7.77 19.53 35.60
CA ARG A 164 7.74 18.06 35.72
C ARG A 164 6.43 17.54 36.31
N LYS A 165 5.71 18.34 37.10
CA LYS A 165 4.47 17.96 37.79
C LYS A 165 3.23 18.34 36.98
N THR A 166 3.30 19.41 36.19
CA THR A 166 2.15 19.96 35.46
C THR A 166 2.22 19.79 33.94
N TYR A 167 3.26 19.13 33.39
CA TYR A 167 3.47 18.99 31.95
C TYR A 167 2.25 18.47 31.18
N GLN A 168 1.48 17.51 31.72
CA GLN A 168 0.30 16.98 31.03
C GLN A 168 -0.79 18.03 30.88
N ALA A 169 -1.04 18.81 31.94
CA ALA A 169 -2.03 19.89 31.91
C ALA A 169 -1.57 21.05 31.03
N GLU A 170 -0.28 21.40 31.08
CA GLU A 170 0.32 22.41 30.21
C GLU A 170 0.25 22.00 28.72
N ALA A 171 0.61 20.76 28.40
CA ALA A 171 0.51 20.19 27.05
C ALA A 171 -0.95 20.20 26.57
N ALA A 172 -1.89 19.72 27.38
CA ALA A 172 -3.31 19.73 27.05
C ALA A 172 -3.88 21.15 26.87
N ALA A 173 -3.37 22.15 27.60
CA ALA A 173 -3.76 23.55 27.43
C ALA A 173 -3.23 24.16 26.11
N GLN A 174 -2.09 23.69 25.62
CA GLN A 174 -1.49 24.12 24.36
C GLN A 174 -2.01 23.33 23.15
N PHE A 175 -2.62 22.17 23.38
CA PHE A 175 -3.02 21.22 22.33
C PHE A 175 -3.86 21.85 21.22
N ASP A 176 -4.91 22.61 21.55
CA ASP A 176 -5.83 23.20 20.56
C ASP A 176 -5.07 24.11 19.57
N ARG A 177 -4.12 24.90 20.04
CA ARG A 177 -3.30 25.76 19.18
C ARG A 177 -2.45 24.92 18.22
N HIS A 178 -1.86 23.84 18.70
CA HIS A 178 -0.98 22.98 17.90
C HIS A 178 -1.76 22.13 16.89
N PHE A 179 -2.93 21.64 17.29
CA PHE A 179 -3.85 20.95 16.41
C PHE A 179 -4.36 21.88 15.30
N ASP A 180 -4.78 23.10 15.62
CA ASP A 180 -5.20 24.08 14.61
C ASP A 180 -4.06 24.41 13.63
N ALA A 181 -2.82 24.58 14.12
CA ALA A 181 -1.67 24.82 13.27
C ALA A 181 -1.39 23.64 12.32
N ALA A 182 -1.49 22.40 12.80
CA ALA A 182 -1.36 21.21 11.97
C ALA A 182 -2.51 21.11 10.94
N LEU A 183 -3.73 21.45 11.34
CA LEU A 183 -4.91 21.45 10.48
C LEU A 183 -4.82 22.50 9.37
N VAL A 184 -4.43 23.73 9.70
CA VAL A 184 -4.19 24.80 8.72
C VAL A 184 -3.13 24.37 7.72
N ARG A 185 -2.00 23.83 8.19
CA ARG A 185 -0.93 23.31 7.35
C ARG A 185 -1.41 22.18 6.44
N LEU A 186 -2.19 21.24 6.97
CA LEU A 186 -2.78 20.14 6.20
C LEU A 186 -3.60 20.66 5.02
N VAL A 187 -4.52 21.60 5.26
CA VAL A 187 -5.40 22.14 4.21
C VAL A 187 -4.60 22.98 3.20
N ASP A 188 -3.62 23.77 3.65
CA ASP A 188 -2.76 24.56 2.76
C ASP A 188 -1.92 23.69 1.83
N GLU A 189 -1.24 22.68 2.38
CA GLU A 189 -0.44 21.76 1.58
C GLU A 189 -1.33 20.90 0.66
N ALA A 190 -2.51 20.46 1.14
CA ALA A 190 -3.48 19.75 0.32
C ALA A 190 -3.94 20.61 -0.85
N LYS A 191 -4.26 21.89 -0.63
CA LYS A 191 -4.67 22.81 -1.70
C LYS A 191 -3.57 23.04 -2.75
N ALA A 192 -2.32 23.09 -2.32
CA ALA A 192 -1.16 23.27 -3.20
C ALA A 192 -0.91 22.02 -4.08
N ARG A 193 -1.15 20.83 -3.51
CA ARG A 193 -0.93 19.53 -4.19
C ARG A 193 -2.14 19.04 -4.98
N PHE A 194 -3.35 19.43 -4.60
CA PHE A 194 -4.57 19.09 -5.30
C PHE A 194 -4.66 19.87 -6.62
N GLN A 195 -4.23 19.22 -7.70
CA GLN A 195 -4.17 19.75 -9.05
C GLN A 195 -5.10 18.93 -9.95
N PRO A 196 -6.42 19.09 -9.81
CA PRO A 196 -7.37 18.30 -10.56
C PRO A 196 -7.23 18.61 -12.05
N SER A 197 -7.23 17.58 -12.88
CA SER A 197 -7.12 17.71 -14.33
C SER A 197 -8.04 16.71 -15.02
N ALA A 198 -8.35 16.99 -16.28
CA ALA A 198 -9.07 16.05 -17.12
C ALA A 198 -8.08 15.14 -17.85
N VAL A 199 -8.21 13.82 -17.66
CA VAL A 199 -7.65 12.83 -18.57
C VAL A 199 -8.62 12.71 -19.74
N THR A 200 -8.19 13.18 -20.91
CA THR A 200 -8.97 13.12 -22.15
C THR A 200 -8.49 11.99 -23.06
N ALA A 201 -9.43 11.32 -23.71
CA ALA A 201 -9.15 10.30 -24.71
C ALA A 201 -10.09 10.48 -25.91
N GLN A 202 -9.59 10.34 -27.13
CA GLN A 202 -10.40 10.40 -28.33
C GLN A 202 -10.73 8.99 -28.81
N VAL A 203 -11.99 8.75 -29.16
CA VAL A 203 -12.44 7.51 -29.79
C VAL A 203 -11.83 7.45 -31.20
N ARG A 204 -10.94 6.48 -31.44
CA ARG A 204 -10.20 6.30 -32.71
C ARG A 204 -10.79 5.23 -33.60
N GLY A 205 -11.56 4.30 -33.05
CA GLY A 205 -12.16 3.22 -33.82
C GLY A 205 -13.14 2.40 -33.00
N ARG A 206 -13.72 1.40 -33.65
CA ARG A 206 -14.65 0.43 -33.06
C ARG A 206 -14.21 -0.98 -33.42
N HIS A 207 -14.34 -1.91 -32.49
CA HIS A 207 -14.11 -3.33 -32.68
C HIS A 207 -15.20 -4.13 -31.98
N GLY A 208 -16.13 -4.71 -32.74
CA GLY A 208 -17.35 -5.29 -32.19
C GLY A 208 -18.16 -4.23 -31.44
N ASP A 209 -18.48 -4.49 -30.17
CA ASP A 209 -19.20 -3.55 -29.29
C ASP A 209 -18.27 -2.67 -28.44
N LEU A 210 -16.96 -2.79 -28.64
CA LEU A 210 -15.96 -2.01 -27.93
C LEU A 210 -15.46 -0.85 -28.78
N TYR A 211 -15.11 0.24 -28.11
CA TYR A 211 -14.52 1.43 -28.70
C TYR A 211 -13.06 1.56 -28.30
N ILE A 212 -12.22 1.91 -29.27
CA ILE A 212 -10.78 2.07 -29.07
C ILE A 212 -10.51 3.54 -28.80
N VAL A 213 -9.86 3.86 -27.68
CA VAL A 213 -9.46 5.22 -27.32
C VAL A 213 -7.94 5.35 -27.27
N ASP A 214 -7.41 6.51 -27.63
CA ASP A 214 -5.95 6.80 -27.72
C ASP A 214 -5.27 7.15 -26.39
N ALA A 215 -5.82 6.63 -25.29
CA ALA A 215 -5.25 6.75 -23.95
C ALA A 215 -5.31 5.39 -23.26
N GLY A 216 -4.24 5.03 -22.56
CA GLY A 216 -4.13 3.77 -21.82
C GLY A 216 -3.47 3.99 -20.46
N LEU A 217 -2.75 2.99 -19.96
CA LEU A 217 -2.09 3.01 -18.66
C LEU A 217 -1.15 4.21 -18.49
N GLN A 218 -0.42 4.60 -19.54
CA GLN A 218 0.49 5.75 -19.50
C GLN A 218 -0.24 7.09 -19.26
N LYS A 219 -1.52 7.16 -19.63
CA LYS A 219 -2.39 8.32 -19.39
C LYS A 219 -3.21 8.18 -18.10
N GLY A 220 -3.00 7.09 -17.35
CA GLY A 220 -3.69 6.82 -16.09
C GLY A 220 -5.04 6.11 -16.23
N LEU A 221 -5.37 5.54 -17.41
CA LEU A 221 -6.58 4.74 -17.58
C LEU A 221 -6.32 3.27 -17.25
N ARG A 222 -7.14 2.70 -16.39
CA ARG A 222 -7.10 1.30 -15.92
C ARG A 222 -8.42 0.57 -16.19
N PRO A 223 -8.40 -0.77 -16.29
CA PRO A 223 -9.62 -1.55 -16.27
C PRO A 223 -10.50 -1.19 -15.06
N GLY A 224 -11.80 -1.04 -15.29
CA GLY A 224 -12.78 -0.64 -14.29
C GLY A 224 -13.05 0.86 -14.25
N ASP A 225 -12.13 1.70 -14.73
CA ASP A 225 -12.28 3.16 -14.75
C ASP A 225 -13.49 3.61 -15.58
N GLN A 226 -14.11 4.71 -15.15
CA GLN A 226 -15.13 5.42 -15.91
C GLN A 226 -14.50 6.57 -16.70
N ILE A 227 -14.90 6.73 -17.96
CA ILE A 227 -14.46 7.84 -18.82
C ILE A 227 -15.63 8.35 -19.68
N GLY A 228 -15.75 9.68 -19.80
CA GLY A 228 -16.94 10.29 -20.39
C GLY A 228 -18.14 10.25 -19.44
N ALA A 229 -19.35 10.25 -19.99
CA ALA A 229 -20.58 10.20 -19.20
C ALA A 229 -20.82 8.81 -18.58
N ASP A 230 -20.57 7.76 -19.35
CA ASP A 230 -21.06 6.42 -19.04
C ASP A 230 -20.19 5.27 -19.60
N ALA A 231 -19.03 5.55 -20.21
CA ALA A 231 -18.17 4.50 -20.73
C ALA A 231 -17.25 3.92 -19.63
N ARG A 232 -17.08 2.59 -19.63
CA ARG A 232 -16.19 1.87 -18.71
C ARG A 232 -15.02 1.28 -19.48
N VAL A 233 -13.81 1.45 -18.96
CA VAL A 233 -12.60 0.81 -19.48
C VAL A 233 -12.66 -0.68 -19.15
N LEU A 234 -12.69 -1.53 -20.17
CA LEU A 234 -12.65 -3.00 -20.00
C LEU A 234 -11.23 -3.55 -20.11
N PHE A 235 -10.39 -2.87 -20.88
CA PHE A 235 -9.01 -3.26 -21.11
C PHE A 235 -8.15 -2.02 -21.36
N ALA A 236 -6.93 -2.01 -20.81
CA ALA A 236 -5.95 -0.96 -21.03
C ALA A 236 -4.56 -1.57 -21.32
N ASP A 237 -3.97 -1.11 -22.40
CA ASP A 237 -2.56 -1.30 -22.72
C ASP A 237 -1.82 0.01 -22.41
N ILE A 238 -0.51 0.09 -22.69
CA ILE A 238 0.31 1.27 -22.37
C ILE A 238 -0.25 2.53 -23.04
N HIS A 239 -0.64 2.45 -24.32
CA HIS A 239 -0.97 3.61 -25.15
C HIS A 239 -2.44 3.71 -25.59
N TYR A 240 -3.27 2.71 -25.28
CA TYR A 240 -4.69 2.71 -25.66
C TYR A 240 -5.52 1.93 -24.66
N ALA A 241 -6.83 2.12 -24.73
CA ALA A 241 -7.79 1.36 -23.98
C ALA A 241 -8.99 0.97 -24.86
N LEU A 242 -9.69 -0.06 -24.43
CA LEU A 242 -10.97 -0.48 -24.98
C LEU A 242 -12.05 -0.16 -23.96
N VAL A 243 -13.04 0.62 -24.40
CA VAL A 243 -14.14 1.08 -23.56
C VAL A 243 -15.46 0.52 -24.07
N ALA A 244 -16.33 0.15 -23.13
CA ALA A 244 -17.71 -0.22 -23.41
C ALA A 244 -18.62 0.90 -22.90
N PRO A 245 -19.53 1.45 -23.73
CA PRO A 245 -20.55 2.37 -23.26
C PRO A 245 -21.60 1.62 -22.42
N ALA A 246 -22.19 2.29 -21.43
CA ALA A 246 -23.26 1.72 -20.61
C ALA A 246 -24.65 1.99 -21.19
N LEU A 247 -24.88 3.15 -21.83
CA LEU A 247 -26.19 3.58 -22.31
C LEU A 247 -26.18 3.97 -23.79
N ASP A 248 -25.21 4.79 -24.24
CA ASP A 248 -25.20 5.37 -25.59
C ASP A 248 -24.05 4.88 -26.48
N THR A 249 -24.30 4.71 -27.78
CA THR A 249 -23.22 4.44 -28.74
C THR A 249 -22.27 5.64 -28.86
N LEU A 250 -20.97 5.37 -28.76
CA LEU A 250 -19.94 6.38 -28.96
C LEU A 250 -19.69 6.61 -30.45
N SER A 251 -19.21 7.80 -30.79
CA SER A 251 -18.83 8.17 -32.17
C SER A 251 -17.32 8.22 -32.34
N VAL A 252 -16.79 7.76 -33.48
CA VAL A 252 -15.38 7.96 -33.81
C VAL A 252 -15.09 9.46 -33.92
N GLY A 253 -14.01 9.92 -33.29
CA GLY A 253 -13.67 11.33 -33.13
C GLY A 253 -14.22 11.98 -31.86
N GLN A 254 -15.15 11.34 -31.15
CA GLN A 254 -15.66 11.84 -29.87
C GLN A 254 -14.54 11.89 -28.82
N THR A 255 -14.47 12.98 -28.06
CA THR A 255 -13.57 13.11 -26.91
C THR A 255 -14.31 12.71 -25.64
N LEU A 256 -13.74 11.73 -24.94
CA LEU A 256 -14.15 11.33 -23.60
C LEU A 256 -13.21 11.98 -22.59
N SER A 257 -13.71 12.26 -21.39
CA SER A 257 -12.89 12.81 -20.32
C SER A 257 -13.27 12.21 -18.96
N ARG A 258 -12.27 12.00 -18.12
CA ARG A 258 -12.41 11.68 -16.70
C ARG A 258 -11.63 12.74 -15.92
N TYR A 259 -12.20 13.25 -14.84
CA TYR A 259 -11.43 14.08 -13.93
C TYR A 259 -10.66 13.23 -12.93
N VAL A 260 -9.41 13.61 -12.70
CA VAL A 260 -8.51 12.97 -11.75
C VAL A 260 -7.97 14.03 -10.81
N ALA A 261 -7.61 13.63 -9.59
CA ALA A 261 -7.09 14.53 -8.56
C ALA A 261 -5.56 14.53 -8.47
N GLN A 262 -4.89 13.63 -9.21
CA GLN A 262 -3.45 13.47 -9.22
C GLN A 262 -2.90 13.78 -10.62
N PRO A 263 -1.64 14.25 -10.72
CA PRO A 263 -0.93 14.37 -11.98
C PRO A 263 -0.90 13.05 -12.78
N VAL A 264 -0.92 13.15 -14.11
CA VAL A 264 -0.96 11.98 -15.01
C VAL A 264 0.27 11.07 -14.84
N ASP A 265 1.44 11.64 -14.55
CA ASP A 265 2.65 10.86 -14.31
C ASP A 265 2.52 9.96 -13.06
N ALA A 266 1.87 10.45 -12.00
CA ALA A 266 1.54 9.64 -10.83
C ALA A 266 0.58 8.49 -11.19
N LEU A 267 -0.45 8.78 -11.98
CA LEU A 267 -1.44 7.78 -12.41
C LEU A 267 -0.88 6.72 -13.35
N SER A 268 0.26 6.97 -13.99
CA SER A 268 0.93 5.98 -14.85
C SER A 268 1.68 4.89 -14.08
N ARG A 269 1.88 5.09 -12.77
CA ARG A 269 2.62 4.18 -11.89
C ARG A 269 1.73 3.01 -11.44
N PRO A 270 2.31 1.85 -11.06
CA PRO A 270 1.55 0.76 -10.47
C PRO A 270 0.81 1.24 -9.23
N SER A 271 -0.47 0.87 -9.13
CA SER A 271 -1.31 1.23 -8.00
C SER A 271 -1.23 0.21 -6.87
N LEU A 272 -1.15 0.69 -5.63
CA LEU A 272 -0.97 -0.12 -4.42
C LEU A 272 -2.05 0.18 -3.38
N LEU A 273 -2.62 -0.87 -2.80
CA LEU A 273 -3.41 -0.81 -1.57
C LEU A 273 -2.62 -1.42 -0.40
N VAL A 274 -2.42 -0.66 0.69
CA VAL A 274 -1.68 -1.10 1.88
C VAL A 274 -2.57 -1.95 2.79
N VAL A 275 -2.05 -3.09 3.23
CA VAL A 275 -2.68 -4.00 4.21
C VAL A 275 -1.68 -4.30 5.31
N VAL A 276 -1.94 -3.84 6.54
CA VAL A 276 -1.10 -4.15 7.70
C VAL A 276 -1.53 -5.49 8.27
N ALA A 277 -0.72 -6.52 8.00
CA ALA A 277 -0.98 -7.89 8.42
C ALA A 277 -0.68 -8.11 9.91
N GLU A 278 0.46 -7.61 10.37
CA GLU A 278 0.92 -7.78 11.73
C GLU A 278 1.70 -6.55 12.19
N THR A 279 1.49 -6.15 13.43
CA THR A 279 2.16 -5.02 14.08
C THR A 279 2.14 -5.21 15.60
N ALA A 280 3.05 -4.53 16.28
CA ALA A 280 3.07 -4.52 17.75
C ALA A 280 1.82 -3.78 18.30
N ARG A 281 1.33 -4.20 19.48
CA ARG A 281 0.09 -3.66 20.06
C ARG A 281 0.14 -2.15 20.32
N ASP A 282 1.32 -1.61 20.57
CA ASP A 282 1.57 -0.19 20.79
C ASP A 282 1.76 0.61 19.49
N ILE A 283 1.74 -0.06 18.34
CA ILE A 283 1.72 0.54 17.00
C ILE A 283 0.47 0.04 16.28
N PRO A 284 -0.68 0.68 16.50
CA PRO A 284 -1.94 0.32 15.86
C PRO A 284 -1.87 0.20 14.33
N SER A 285 -2.66 -0.71 13.74
CA SER A 285 -2.60 -1.01 12.30
C SER A 285 -3.05 0.16 11.42
N GLY A 286 -4.07 0.93 11.82
CA GLY A 286 -4.52 2.12 11.09
C GLY A 286 -3.43 3.21 11.06
N TYR A 287 -2.80 3.46 12.20
CA TYR A 287 -1.61 4.32 12.27
C TYR A 287 -0.47 3.80 11.38
N ALA A 288 -0.11 2.51 11.50
CA ALA A 288 0.93 1.87 10.69
C ALA A 288 0.67 1.98 9.17
N ALA A 289 -0.58 1.86 8.74
CA ALA A 289 -0.96 2.05 7.34
C ALA A 289 -0.68 3.49 6.87
N VAL A 290 -1.08 4.50 7.64
CA VAL A 290 -0.87 5.92 7.30
C VAL A 290 0.62 6.27 7.16
N ILE A 291 1.47 5.81 8.08
CA ILE A 291 2.93 6.06 7.99
C ILE A 291 3.58 5.29 6.84
N MET A 292 3.08 4.09 6.51
CA MET A 292 3.56 3.35 5.33
C MET A 292 3.15 4.05 4.03
N GLU A 293 1.92 4.55 3.94
CA GLU A 293 1.45 5.35 2.80
C GLU A 293 2.26 6.65 2.65
N GLU A 294 2.56 7.34 3.75
CA GLU A 294 3.45 8.50 3.75
C GLU A 294 4.85 8.14 3.21
N ALA A 295 5.41 7.00 3.64
CA ALA A 295 6.70 6.51 3.17
C ALA A 295 6.70 6.16 1.67
N LEU A 296 5.65 5.51 1.17
CA LEU A 296 5.50 5.18 -0.26
C LEU A 296 5.31 6.43 -1.12
N ALA A 297 4.51 7.39 -0.65
CA ALA A 297 4.31 8.67 -1.31
C ALA A 297 5.63 9.45 -1.42
N ALA A 298 6.42 9.48 -0.34
CA ALA A 298 7.75 10.09 -0.31
C ALA A 298 8.74 9.39 -1.26
N ALA A 299 8.66 8.05 -1.38
CA ALA A 299 9.46 7.32 -2.36
C ALA A 299 9.06 7.71 -3.80
N GLY A 300 7.77 7.92 -4.08
CA GLY A 300 7.29 8.43 -5.37
C GLY A 300 7.32 7.41 -6.52
N GLY A 301 7.23 6.11 -6.20
CA GLY A 301 7.22 5.01 -7.19
C GLY A 301 5.84 4.47 -7.56
N PHE A 302 4.78 4.85 -6.83
CA PHE A 302 3.49 4.17 -6.85
C PHE A 302 2.32 5.15 -6.85
N ALA A 303 1.17 4.71 -7.36
CA ALA A 303 -0.12 5.38 -7.21
C ALA A 303 -0.86 4.77 -6.02
N LEU A 304 -0.90 5.45 -4.88
CA LEU A 304 -1.56 4.90 -3.70
C LEU A 304 -3.08 4.93 -3.85
N MET A 305 -3.74 3.83 -3.48
CA MET A 305 -5.19 3.70 -3.40
C MET A 305 -5.60 3.45 -1.95
N PRO A 306 -5.49 4.46 -1.08
CA PRO A 306 -5.85 4.32 0.32
C PRO A 306 -7.36 4.08 0.46
N ILE A 307 -7.75 3.48 1.57
CA ILE A 307 -9.16 3.29 1.94
C ILE A 307 -9.54 4.38 2.92
N ASN A 308 -10.73 4.97 2.72
CA ASN A 308 -11.35 5.77 3.76
C ASN A 308 -12.25 4.84 4.61
N PRO A 309 -11.88 4.53 5.86
CA PRO A 309 -12.66 3.59 6.69
C PRO A 309 -14.08 4.12 6.96
N ALA A 310 -14.28 5.44 6.91
CA ALA A 310 -15.58 6.08 7.05
C ALA A 310 -16.38 6.16 5.73
N ALA A 311 -15.84 5.71 4.59
CA ALA A 311 -16.43 5.93 3.25
C ALA A 311 -17.90 5.52 3.15
N SER A 312 -18.25 4.32 3.63
CA SER A 312 -19.62 3.81 3.53
C SER A 312 -20.60 4.68 4.32
N PHE A 313 -20.22 5.11 5.53
CA PHE A 313 -21.02 6.00 6.36
C PHE A 313 -21.15 7.40 5.75
N LEU A 314 -20.06 7.93 5.17
CA LEU A 314 -20.02 9.27 4.60
C LEU A 314 -20.81 9.38 3.28
N ARG A 315 -20.88 8.30 2.51
CA ARG A 315 -21.47 8.30 1.15
C ARG A 315 -22.94 7.91 1.14
N ALA A 316 -23.35 6.95 1.97
CA ALA A 316 -24.70 6.40 1.91
C ALA A 316 -25.82 7.46 2.03
N PRO A 317 -25.72 8.46 2.93
CA PRO A 317 -26.73 9.53 3.00
C PRO A 317 -26.78 10.37 1.72
N GLN A 318 -25.64 10.63 1.10
CA GLN A 318 -25.54 11.46 -0.11
C GLN A 318 -26.11 10.75 -1.33
N LEU A 319 -25.78 9.46 -1.48
CA LEU A 319 -26.33 8.61 -2.54
C LEU A 319 -27.85 8.46 -2.41
N THR A 320 -28.34 8.24 -1.18
CA THR A 320 -29.77 8.11 -0.88
C THR A 320 -30.52 9.41 -1.20
N ALA A 321 -29.99 10.56 -0.74
CA ALA A 321 -30.60 11.86 -1.00
C ALA A 321 -30.61 12.21 -2.50
N ALA A 322 -29.62 11.75 -3.26
CA ALA A 322 -29.54 11.95 -4.70
C ALA A 322 -30.36 10.94 -5.53
N GLY A 323 -30.81 9.83 -4.93
CA GLY A 323 -31.50 8.75 -5.64
C GLY A 323 -30.59 8.00 -6.63
N VAL A 324 -29.29 7.93 -6.37
CA VAL A 324 -28.28 7.34 -7.26
C VAL A 324 -27.65 6.11 -6.60
N GLU A 325 -27.52 5.02 -7.35
CA GLU A 325 -26.82 3.81 -6.89
C GLU A 325 -25.30 4.00 -6.87
N SER A 326 -24.65 3.41 -5.87
CA SER A 326 -23.18 3.38 -5.81
C SER A 326 -22.61 2.61 -6.99
N ARG A 327 -21.45 3.05 -7.49
CA ARG A 327 -20.66 2.29 -8.46
C ARG A 327 -19.43 1.68 -7.77
N PRO A 328 -18.88 0.57 -8.28
CA PRO A 328 -17.65 0.01 -7.74
C PRO A 328 -16.46 0.96 -8.00
N PRO A 329 -15.47 1.05 -7.08
CA PRO A 329 -14.20 1.71 -7.32
C PRO A 329 -13.33 0.88 -8.27
N ALA A 330 -12.30 1.51 -8.83
CA ALA A 330 -11.23 0.78 -9.48
C ALA A 330 -10.51 -0.13 -8.47
N LEU A 331 -10.05 -1.30 -8.93
CA LEU A 331 -9.19 -2.17 -8.13
C LEU A 331 -7.74 -1.68 -8.22
N PRO A 332 -6.93 -1.80 -7.15
CA PRO A 332 -5.50 -1.51 -7.22
C PRO A 332 -4.81 -2.53 -8.12
N ASP A 333 -3.67 -2.21 -8.73
CA ASP A 333 -2.90 -3.16 -9.53
C ASP A 333 -2.31 -4.26 -8.63
N TYR A 334 -1.88 -3.90 -7.41
CA TYR A 334 -1.38 -4.82 -6.40
C TYR A 334 -1.83 -4.45 -4.98
N PHE A 335 -1.81 -5.43 -4.09
CA PHE A 335 -1.87 -5.22 -2.66
C PHE A 335 -0.46 -5.22 -2.07
N LEU A 336 -0.25 -4.44 -1.02
CA LEU A 336 1.01 -4.40 -0.27
C LEU A 336 0.74 -4.92 1.15
N ARG A 337 1.13 -6.16 1.41
CA ARG A 337 1.12 -6.72 2.75
C ARG A 337 2.30 -6.17 3.55
N VAL A 338 2.03 -5.68 4.75
CA VAL A 338 3.01 -5.03 5.64
C VAL A 338 3.05 -5.77 6.97
N THR A 339 4.24 -6.21 7.36
CA THR A 339 4.51 -6.77 8.70
C THR A 339 5.50 -5.86 9.42
N VAL A 340 5.12 -5.37 10.60
CA VAL A 340 5.92 -4.46 11.44
C VAL A 340 6.39 -5.22 12.67
N ALA A 341 7.70 -5.44 12.78
CA ALA A 341 8.32 -6.23 13.84
C ALA A 341 9.38 -5.40 14.59
N PRO A 342 8.98 -4.55 15.55
CA PRO A 342 9.92 -3.92 16.47
C PRO A 342 10.47 -4.94 17.46
N LEU A 343 11.74 -4.84 17.82
CA LEU A 343 12.34 -5.63 18.89
C LEU A 343 12.19 -4.92 20.24
N GLU A 344 12.21 -5.69 21.33
CA GLU A 344 12.37 -5.10 22.66
C GLU A 344 13.75 -4.45 22.79
N PRO A 345 13.84 -3.28 23.46
CA PRO A 345 15.10 -2.56 23.54
C PRO A 345 16.10 -3.29 24.45
N VAL A 346 17.37 -3.19 24.10
CA VAL A 346 18.48 -3.67 24.93
C VAL A 346 19.14 -2.48 25.59
N GLN A 347 19.19 -2.45 26.93
CA GLN A 347 19.81 -1.36 27.69
C GLN A 347 20.88 -1.88 28.64
N ALA A 348 22.11 -1.37 28.53
CA ALA A 348 23.26 -1.82 29.31
C ALA A 348 24.13 -0.64 29.80
N PRO A 349 24.82 -0.75 30.95
CA PRO A 349 25.74 0.28 31.42
C PRO A 349 26.95 0.43 30.46
N THR A 350 27.47 1.66 30.36
CA THR A 350 28.69 1.96 29.60
C THR A 350 29.94 1.98 30.48
N ASN A 351 31.11 2.22 29.87
CA ASN A 351 32.36 2.49 30.60
C ASN A 351 32.39 3.88 31.27
N VAL A 352 31.36 4.72 31.05
CA VAL A 352 31.19 6.02 31.70
C VAL A 352 30.20 5.87 32.85
N ARG A 353 30.61 6.27 34.06
CA ARG A 353 29.78 6.15 35.27
C ARG A 353 28.48 6.94 35.11
N GLY A 354 27.34 6.30 35.37
CA GLY A 354 26.02 6.93 35.30
C GLY A 354 25.48 7.12 33.88
N VAL A 355 26.11 6.48 32.89
CA VAL A 355 25.67 6.48 31.48
C VAL A 355 25.34 5.05 31.05
N GLU A 356 24.14 4.87 30.53
CA GLU A 356 23.66 3.61 29.93
C GLU A 356 23.56 3.76 28.42
N ARG A 357 23.70 2.66 27.69
CA ARG A 357 23.48 2.60 26.25
C ARG A 357 22.21 1.79 26.00
N ARG A 358 21.27 2.36 25.25
CA ARG A 358 20.06 1.66 24.79
C ARG A 358 20.08 1.48 23.28
N VAL A 359 19.70 0.30 22.81
CA VAL A 359 19.54 -0.03 21.40
C VAL A 359 18.09 -0.44 21.17
N GLN A 360 17.45 0.19 20.19
CA GLN A 360 16.11 -0.13 19.72
C GLN A 360 16.19 -0.47 18.24
N ASP A 361 15.81 -1.70 17.88
CA ASP A 361 15.77 -2.18 16.49
C ASP A 361 14.32 -2.33 16.02
N ALA A 362 14.07 -2.09 14.74
CA ALA A 362 12.79 -2.40 14.12
C ALA A 362 12.98 -2.91 12.69
N ARG A 363 12.16 -3.90 12.32
CA ARG A 363 12.08 -4.45 10.96
C ARG A 363 10.70 -4.25 10.39
N VAL A 364 10.65 -3.95 9.09
CA VAL A 364 9.42 -3.86 8.31
C VAL A 364 9.57 -4.73 7.07
N PHE A 365 8.66 -5.67 6.90
CA PHE A 365 8.61 -6.57 5.76
C PHE A 365 7.46 -6.18 4.86
N LEU A 366 7.75 -6.06 3.57
CA LEU A 366 6.78 -5.72 2.54
C LEU A 366 6.69 -6.87 1.54
N GLU A 367 5.47 -7.30 1.24
CA GLU A 367 5.18 -8.23 0.15
C GLU A 367 4.15 -7.62 -0.80
N VAL A 368 4.50 -7.52 -2.08
CA VAL A 368 3.59 -7.10 -3.15
C VAL A 368 2.83 -8.32 -3.65
N ILE A 369 1.50 -8.25 -3.60
CA ILE A 369 0.58 -9.35 -3.92
C ILE A 369 -0.26 -8.97 -5.13
N ASP A 370 -0.30 -9.81 -6.16
CA ASP A 370 -1.18 -9.63 -7.32
C ASP A 370 -2.62 -10.10 -7.05
N HIS A 371 -3.53 -9.94 -8.02
CA HIS A 371 -4.95 -10.29 -7.85
C HIS A 371 -5.21 -11.79 -7.67
N ASP A 372 -4.24 -12.63 -8.06
CA ASP A 372 -4.32 -14.08 -7.92
C ASP A 372 -3.80 -14.58 -6.55
N GLY A 373 -3.28 -13.66 -5.72
CA GLY A 373 -2.78 -13.94 -4.37
C GLY A 373 -1.30 -14.33 -4.31
N ARG A 374 -0.56 -14.16 -5.40
CA ARG A 374 0.88 -14.47 -5.47
C ARG A 374 1.69 -13.29 -4.98
N VAL A 375 2.69 -13.58 -4.15
CA VAL A 375 3.74 -12.61 -3.79
C VAL A 375 4.68 -12.46 -4.98
N VAL A 376 4.58 -11.33 -5.67
CA VAL A 376 5.37 -11.03 -6.87
C VAL A 376 6.67 -10.29 -6.55
N PHE A 377 6.79 -9.75 -5.34
CA PHE A 377 8.00 -9.09 -4.86
C PHE A 377 7.99 -8.98 -3.34
N ALA A 378 9.16 -9.09 -2.69
CA ALA A 378 9.27 -8.97 -1.25
C ALA A 378 10.59 -8.29 -0.84
N VAL A 379 10.52 -7.38 0.13
CA VAL A 379 11.67 -6.63 0.67
C VAL A 379 11.57 -6.45 2.19
N GLU A 380 12.70 -6.14 2.81
CA GLU A 380 12.81 -5.74 4.22
C GLU A 380 13.39 -4.32 4.27
N GLY A 381 12.83 -3.48 5.13
CA GLY A 381 13.50 -2.29 5.65
C GLY A 381 13.80 -2.47 7.14
N LYS A 382 14.85 -1.80 7.62
CA LYS A 382 15.29 -1.92 9.00
C LYS A 382 15.79 -0.59 9.54
N ASP A 383 15.71 -0.40 10.84
CA ASP A 383 16.35 0.73 11.48
C ASP A 383 16.81 0.37 12.89
N GLN A 384 17.89 1.01 13.32
CA GLN A 384 18.44 0.86 14.65
C GLN A 384 18.71 2.23 15.26
N GLN A 385 18.04 2.50 16.38
CA GLN A 385 18.22 3.70 17.19
C GLN A 385 19.12 3.38 18.38
N VAL A 386 20.19 4.15 18.56
CA VAL A 386 21.15 3.98 19.67
C VAL A 386 21.19 5.25 20.50
N ASP A 387 20.95 5.11 21.80
CA ASP A 387 20.97 6.21 22.77
C ASP A 387 22.08 6.03 23.81
N GLU A 388 22.71 7.13 24.21
CA GLU A 388 23.49 7.23 25.44
C GLU A 388 22.66 8.00 26.49
N ILE A 389 22.28 7.31 27.56
CA ILE A 389 21.36 7.78 28.58
C ILE A 389 22.18 8.19 29.81
N ALA A 390 22.43 9.49 29.94
CA ALA A 390 23.06 10.06 31.13
C ALA A 390 21.98 10.42 32.16
N SER A 391 22.02 9.83 33.36
CA SER A 391 21.09 10.15 34.46
C SER A 391 19.60 10.09 34.06
N GLY A 392 19.22 9.15 33.19
CA GLY A 392 17.83 8.98 32.72
C GLY A 392 17.34 10.02 31.70
N MET A 393 18.22 10.90 31.20
CA MET A 393 17.87 11.95 30.23
C MET A 393 17.88 11.41 28.79
N ALA A 394 16.83 10.69 28.40
CA ALA A 394 16.67 10.21 27.02
C ALA A 394 15.18 10.09 26.64
N PRO A 395 14.87 10.01 25.33
CA PRO A 395 13.56 9.60 24.84
C PRO A 395 13.04 8.33 25.51
N SER A 396 11.72 8.15 25.55
CA SER A 396 11.16 6.88 26.03
C SER A 396 11.42 5.74 25.03
N THR A 397 11.29 4.49 25.49
CA THR A 397 11.34 3.33 24.59
C THR A 397 10.27 3.43 23.50
N ALA A 398 9.04 3.79 23.85
CA ALA A 398 7.95 3.96 22.88
C ALA A 398 8.29 5.00 21.79
N GLN A 399 8.91 6.13 22.19
CA GLN A 399 9.39 7.14 21.23
C GLN A 399 10.42 6.58 20.27
N ARG A 400 11.41 5.84 20.78
CA ARG A 400 12.46 5.25 19.94
C ARG A 400 11.94 4.14 19.05
N ARG A 401 11.00 3.34 19.55
CA ARG A 401 10.37 2.26 18.79
C ARG A 401 9.60 2.82 17.60
N ASP A 402 8.77 3.83 17.84
CA ASP A 402 8.01 4.50 16.78
C ASP A 402 8.92 5.24 15.78
N ALA A 403 10.01 5.86 16.23
CA ALA A 403 11.03 6.41 15.32
C ALA A 403 11.71 5.32 14.47
N ALA A 404 12.11 4.21 15.09
CA ALA A 404 12.74 3.08 14.40
C ALA A 404 11.80 2.47 13.36
N VAL A 405 10.53 2.24 13.70
CA VAL A 405 9.53 1.71 12.78
C VAL A 405 9.31 2.63 11.58
N ARG A 406 9.18 3.95 11.80
CA ARG A 406 9.03 4.90 10.68
C ARG A 406 10.23 4.92 9.75
N ASN A 407 11.44 4.90 10.30
CA ASN A 407 12.67 4.83 9.51
C ASN A 407 12.77 3.51 8.74
N ALA A 408 12.39 2.39 9.36
CA ALA A 408 12.35 1.09 8.71
C ALA A 408 11.33 1.06 7.56
N MET A 409 10.13 1.65 7.73
CA MET A 409 9.13 1.80 6.66
C MET A 409 9.65 2.65 5.50
N LEU A 410 10.35 3.77 5.80
CA LEU A 410 10.99 4.61 4.78
C LEU A 410 12.03 3.83 3.97
N GLN A 411 12.89 3.06 4.64
CA GLN A 411 13.86 2.21 3.96
C GLN A 411 13.19 1.11 3.13
N ALA A 412 12.14 0.48 3.66
CA ALA A 412 11.39 -0.55 2.95
C ALA A 412 10.71 0.01 1.68
N ALA A 413 10.10 1.20 1.78
CA ALA A 413 9.49 1.90 0.63
C ALA A 413 10.52 2.24 -0.45
N GLN A 414 11.71 2.68 -0.05
CA GLN A 414 12.81 2.97 -0.98
C GLN A 414 13.32 1.70 -1.66
N ALA A 415 13.51 0.62 -0.90
CA ALA A 415 13.91 -0.69 -1.45
C ALA A 415 12.85 -1.23 -2.42
N LEU A 416 11.58 -1.09 -2.08
CA LEU A 416 10.47 -1.47 -2.94
C LEU A 416 10.50 -0.70 -4.26
N LYS A 417 10.60 0.64 -4.22
CA LYS A 417 10.72 1.46 -5.43
C LYS A 417 11.93 1.07 -6.29
N ALA A 418 13.05 0.75 -5.66
CA ALA A 418 14.29 0.44 -6.38
C ALA A 418 14.23 -0.92 -7.09
N GLY A 419 13.55 -1.91 -6.51
CA GLY A 419 13.55 -3.29 -7.03
C GLY A 419 12.29 -3.72 -7.78
N PHE A 420 11.13 -3.10 -7.51
CA PHE A 420 9.87 -3.51 -8.12
C PHE A 420 9.67 -2.90 -9.52
N THR A 421 9.83 -3.73 -10.54
CA THR A 421 9.72 -3.34 -11.96
C THR A 421 8.80 -4.30 -12.70
N PRO A 422 7.47 -4.07 -12.68
CA PRO A 422 6.52 -4.93 -13.36
C PRO A 422 6.69 -4.84 -14.88
N ALA A 423 6.56 -5.99 -15.54
CA ALA A 423 6.66 -6.12 -16.99
C ALA A 423 5.53 -6.99 -17.53
N ARG A 424 4.94 -6.56 -18.65
CA ARG A 424 3.91 -7.33 -19.35
C ARG A 424 4.53 -8.24 -20.39
N VAL A 425 4.26 -9.54 -20.31
CA VAL A 425 4.66 -10.53 -21.30
C VAL A 425 3.51 -10.88 -22.23
N LYS A 426 3.85 -11.28 -23.45
CA LYS A 426 2.92 -11.81 -24.46
C LYS A 426 3.35 -13.24 -24.80
N LEU A 427 2.48 -14.20 -24.51
CA LEU A 427 2.70 -15.62 -24.73
C LEU A 427 1.89 -16.10 -25.93
N ALA A 428 2.47 -16.99 -26.73
CA ALA A 428 1.81 -17.52 -27.92
C ALA A 428 0.83 -18.64 -27.56
N ILE A 429 -0.29 -18.74 -28.28
CA ILE A 429 -1.20 -19.88 -28.18
C ILE A 429 -0.69 -21.02 -29.07
N ALA A 430 -0.42 -22.17 -28.47
CA ALA A 430 0.03 -23.37 -29.16
C ALA A 430 -1.13 -24.09 -29.85
N SER A 431 -2.24 -24.29 -29.14
CA SER A 431 -3.50 -24.86 -29.66
C SER A 431 -4.70 -24.35 -28.85
N ALA A 432 -5.91 -24.49 -29.41
CA ALA A 432 -7.16 -24.15 -28.74
C ALA A 432 -8.29 -25.02 -29.31
N ASP A 433 -8.90 -25.83 -28.45
CA ASP A 433 -9.96 -26.78 -28.80
C ASP A 433 -11.04 -26.77 -27.70
N ASP A 434 -12.32 -26.62 -28.06
CA ASP A 434 -13.49 -26.74 -27.17
C ASP A 434 -13.35 -26.12 -25.76
N GLY A 435 -12.88 -24.87 -25.69
CA GLY A 435 -12.77 -24.10 -24.44
C GLY A 435 -11.52 -24.40 -23.61
N GLU A 436 -10.70 -25.35 -24.04
CA GLU A 436 -9.34 -25.57 -23.57
C GLU A 436 -8.35 -24.83 -24.47
N VAL A 437 -7.41 -24.10 -23.88
CA VAL A 437 -6.39 -23.33 -24.59
C VAL A 437 -5.03 -23.70 -24.06
N VAL A 438 -4.13 -24.09 -24.96
CA VAL A 438 -2.74 -24.43 -24.65
C VAL A 438 -1.86 -23.25 -25.00
N VAL A 439 -1.13 -22.76 -24.00
CA VAL A 439 -0.26 -21.58 -24.08
C VAL A 439 1.19 -22.03 -24.05
N HIS A 440 2.00 -21.54 -24.99
CA HIS A 440 3.45 -21.77 -24.98
C HIS A 440 4.10 -20.86 -23.95
N ASP A 441 4.55 -21.45 -22.84
CA ASP A 441 5.15 -20.76 -21.69
C ASP A 441 6.37 -21.53 -21.16
N PRO A 442 7.46 -21.61 -21.94
CA PRO A 442 8.67 -22.31 -21.52
C PRO A 442 9.41 -21.58 -20.40
N ALA A 443 9.13 -20.29 -20.21
CA ALA A 443 9.91 -19.43 -19.35
C ALA A 443 9.44 -19.42 -17.90
N GLY A 444 8.17 -19.72 -17.62
CA GLY A 444 7.72 -19.67 -16.23
C GLY A 444 6.66 -18.62 -15.90
N ALA A 445 6.03 -18.01 -16.89
CA ALA A 445 5.23 -16.80 -16.68
C ALA A 445 3.93 -17.06 -15.93
N LEU A 446 3.26 -18.17 -16.21
CA LEU A 446 1.95 -18.52 -15.64
C LEU A 446 2.08 -19.52 -14.49
N GLY A 447 1.25 -19.41 -13.46
CA GLY A 447 1.12 -20.37 -12.35
C GLY A 447 -0.20 -21.15 -12.38
N ILE A 448 -0.29 -22.28 -11.68
CA ILE A 448 -1.55 -23.02 -11.55
C ILE A 448 -2.59 -22.15 -10.82
N GLY A 449 -3.81 -22.08 -11.36
CA GLY A 449 -4.92 -21.32 -10.80
C GLY A 449 -4.85 -19.82 -11.02
N GLU A 450 -3.85 -19.33 -11.77
CA GLU A 450 -3.75 -17.92 -12.19
C GLU A 450 -4.74 -17.61 -13.31
N ASN A 451 -5.19 -16.36 -13.34
CA ASN A 451 -5.97 -15.85 -14.45
C ASN A 451 -5.06 -15.22 -15.50
N ALA A 452 -5.36 -15.49 -16.76
CA ALA A 452 -4.70 -14.83 -17.89
C ALA A 452 -5.75 -14.34 -18.89
N ARG A 453 -5.35 -13.43 -19.79
CA ARG A 453 -6.28 -12.86 -20.77
C ARG A 453 -5.78 -13.12 -22.18
N VAL A 454 -6.65 -13.72 -23.00
CA VAL A 454 -6.40 -13.84 -24.44
C VAL A 454 -6.74 -12.53 -25.10
N VAL A 455 -5.84 -12.05 -25.93
CA VAL A 455 -6.01 -10.89 -26.78
C VAL A 455 -5.78 -11.23 -28.25
N ARG A 456 -6.52 -10.55 -29.11
CA ARG A 456 -6.43 -10.68 -30.57
C ARG A 456 -6.02 -9.37 -31.21
N ALA A 457 -5.12 -9.45 -32.19
CA ALA A 457 -4.75 -8.31 -32.99
C ALA A 457 -5.96 -7.74 -33.73
N VAL A 458 -6.25 -6.47 -33.48
CA VAL A 458 -7.16 -5.64 -34.29
C VAL A 458 -6.40 -5.02 -35.46
N GLY A 459 -5.08 -4.85 -35.31
CA GLY A 459 -4.19 -4.21 -36.27
C GLY A 459 -3.88 -2.76 -35.88
N ARG A 460 -3.37 -1.98 -36.84
CA ARG A 460 -3.08 -0.56 -36.64
C ARG A 460 -4.35 0.28 -36.75
N VAL A 461 -4.54 1.17 -35.78
CA VAL A 461 -5.65 2.14 -35.76
C VAL A 461 -5.07 3.54 -35.84
N SER A 462 -5.63 4.38 -36.71
CA SER A 462 -5.14 5.75 -36.90
C SER A 462 -5.21 6.54 -35.58
N GLY A 463 -4.12 7.22 -35.23
CA GLY A 463 -4.01 7.99 -33.98
C GLY A 463 -3.70 7.15 -32.74
N VAL A 464 -3.50 5.84 -32.86
CA VAL A 464 -3.04 4.97 -31.77
C VAL A 464 -1.60 4.50 -32.04
N GLN A 465 -0.75 4.55 -31.01
CA GLN A 465 0.63 4.08 -31.13
C GLN A 465 0.70 2.55 -31.09
N GLY A 466 1.27 1.95 -32.14
CA GLY A 466 1.50 0.51 -32.22
C GLY A 466 0.29 -0.27 -32.76
N GLU A 467 0.27 -1.56 -32.46
CA GLU A 467 -0.83 -2.45 -32.80
C GLU A 467 -1.83 -2.52 -31.65
N VAL A 468 -3.12 -2.47 -31.99
CA VAL A 468 -4.21 -2.60 -31.02
C VAL A 468 -4.55 -4.08 -30.84
N TRP A 469 -4.68 -4.50 -29.59
CA TRP A 469 -5.08 -5.84 -29.19
C TRP A 469 -6.36 -5.76 -28.37
N ALA A 470 -7.33 -6.62 -28.69
CA ALA A 470 -8.62 -6.67 -28.01
C ALA A 470 -8.80 -7.96 -27.22
N PRO A 471 -9.36 -7.90 -25.99
CA PRO A 471 -9.60 -9.09 -25.19
C PRO A 471 -10.66 -9.97 -25.87
N VAL A 472 -10.42 -11.29 -25.85
CA VAL A 472 -11.32 -12.28 -26.47
C VAL A 472 -11.84 -13.27 -25.44
N ALA A 473 -10.97 -13.72 -24.52
CA ALA A 473 -11.31 -14.69 -23.50
C ALA A 473 -10.52 -14.41 -22.22
N ALA A 474 -11.11 -14.76 -21.08
CA ALA A 474 -10.37 -14.95 -19.85
C ALA A 474 -10.03 -16.44 -19.71
N LEU A 475 -8.85 -16.73 -19.18
CA LEU A 475 -8.33 -18.08 -18.99
C LEU A 475 -8.04 -18.28 -17.51
N GLU A 476 -8.29 -19.47 -17.00
CA GLU A 476 -7.71 -19.98 -15.76
C GLU A 476 -6.74 -21.12 -16.11
N VAL A 477 -5.53 -21.05 -15.55
CA VAL A 477 -4.51 -22.07 -15.78
C VAL A 477 -4.81 -23.29 -14.92
N VAL A 478 -4.89 -24.48 -15.54
CA VAL A 478 -5.31 -25.71 -14.86
C VAL A 478 -4.20 -26.76 -14.77
N GLU A 479 -3.27 -26.79 -15.73
CA GLU A 479 -2.22 -27.81 -15.80
C GLU A 479 -1.00 -27.29 -16.56
N PHE A 480 0.15 -27.93 -16.36
CA PHE A 480 1.38 -27.67 -17.11
C PHE A 480 2.04 -28.97 -17.56
N GLY A 481 2.78 -28.90 -18.67
CA GLY A 481 3.65 -29.97 -19.15
C GLY A 481 4.51 -29.47 -20.33
N ASP A 482 5.73 -29.97 -20.49
CA ASP A 482 6.60 -29.72 -21.67
C ASP A 482 6.72 -28.23 -22.12
N GLY A 483 6.78 -27.29 -21.17
CA GLY A 483 6.89 -25.86 -21.47
C GLY A 483 5.60 -25.23 -21.99
N VAL A 484 4.46 -25.89 -21.81
CA VAL A 484 3.12 -25.36 -22.09
C VAL A 484 2.26 -25.31 -20.84
N ALA A 485 1.36 -24.33 -20.80
CA ALA A 485 0.29 -24.21 -19.82
C ALA A 485 -1.04 -24.60 -20.49
N LYS A 486 -1.75 -25.57 -19.93
CA LYS A 486 -3.14 -25.83 -20.32
C LYS A 486 -4.05 -24.97 -19.47
N THR A 487 -5.02 -24.36 -20.13
CA THR A 487 -5.92 -23.40 -19.52
C THR A 487 -7.35 -23.71 -19.91
N ARG A 488 -8.28 -23.33 -19.06
CA ARG A 488 -9.72 -23.37 -19.33
C ARG A 488 -10.23 -21.95 -19.47
N GLN A 489 -11.12 -21.70 -20.41
CA GLN A 489 -11.79 -20.42 -20.47
C GLN A 489 -12.67 -20.20 -19.23
N SER A 490 -12.53 -19.03 -18.60
CA SER A 490 -13.35 -18.60 -17.48
C SER A 490 -14.47 -17.69 -18.02
N GLY A 491 -15.73 -18.12 -17.84
CA GLY A 491 -16.91 -17.43 -18.35
C GLY A 491 -18.05 -18.38 -18.70
N VAL A 492 -19.26 -17.85 -18.84
CA VAL A 492 -20.46 -18.64 -19.21
C VAL A 492 -20.44 -19.03 -20.68
N GLU A 493 -19.89 -18.18 -21.55
CA GLU A 493 -19.74 -18.46 -22.97
C GLU A 493 -18.28 -18.74 -23.34
N VAL A 494 -18.05 -19.85 -24.05
CA VAL A 494 -16.74 -20.21 -24.57
C VAL A 494 -16.48 -19.41 -25.84
N ALA A 495 -15.55 -18.46 -25.76
CA ALA A 495 -15.15 -17.64 -26.89
C ALA A 495 -14.25 -18.44 -27.85
N ARG A 496 -14.33 -18.13 -29.15
CA ARG A 496 -13.50 -18.78 -30.17
C ARG A 496 -12.09 -18.19 -30.18
N VAL A 497 -11.17 -18.86 -29.47
CA VAL A 497 -9.72 -18.62 -29.50
C VAL A 497 -9.10 -19.25 -30.76
N ARG A 498 -8.10 -18.61 -31.36
CA ARG A 498 -7.50 -19.04 -32.63
C ARG A 498 -5.98 -18.89 -32.64
N ARG A 499 -5.31 -19.58 -33.55
CA ARG A 499 -3.88 -19.36 -33.84
C ARG A 499 -3.65 -17.91 -34.27
N GLY A 500 -2.69 -17.24 -33.62
CA GLY A 500 -2.38 -15.81 -33.80
C GLY A 500 -2.90 -14.92 -32.67
N ASP A 501 -3.85 -15.39 -31.87
CA ASP A 501 -4.17 -14.77 -30.59
C ASP A 501 -2.99 -14.98 -29.61
N GLN A 502 -2.89 -14.10 -28.62
CA GLN A 502 -1.83 -14.11 -27.62
C GLN A 502 -2.41 -14.05 -26.22
N VAL A 503 -1.68 -14.56 -25.24
CA VAL A 503 -1.99 -14.39 -23.83
C VAL A 503 -1.14 -13.27 -23.27
N ILE A 504 -1.76 -12.28 -22.64
CA ILE A 504 -1.07 -11.24 -21.88
C ILE A 504 -1.09 -11.58 -20.39
N HIS A 505 0.05 -11.36 -19.74
CA HIS A 505 0.20 -11.55 -18.30
C HIS A 505 1.24 -10.57 -17.74
N ASP A 506 0.99 -10.06 -16.54
CA ASP A 506 1.90 -9.16 -15.85
C ASP A 506 2.83 -9.98 -14.95
N THR A 507 4.13 -9.74 -15.08
CA THR A 507 5.19 -10.51 -14.41
C THR A 507 6.13 -9.58 -13.67
N VAL A 508 6.77 -10.08 -12.62
CA VAL A 508 7.78 -9.34 -11.84
C VAL A 508 8.92 -10.31 -11.51
N GLY A 509 10.16 -9.87 -11.75
CA GLY A 509 11.35 -10.66 -11.40
C GLY A 509 11.62 -11.87 -12.31
N SER A 510 12.32 -12.86 -11.77
CA SER A 510 12.73 -14.06 -12.50
C SER A 510 11.59 -15.09 -12.53
N LEU A 511 11.21 -15.49 -13.73
CA LEU A 511 10.21 -16.54 -13.97
C LEU A 511 10.70 -17.91 -13.44
N SER A 512 9.79 -18.73 -12.92
CA SER A 512 10.10 -20.05 -12.37
C SER A 512 9.57 -21.17 -13.25
N ALA A 513 10.37 -22.23 -13.40
CA ALA A 513 9.91 -23.47 -14.02
C ALA A 513 8.84 -24.19 -13.17
N SER A 514 8.84 -24.00 -11.84
CA SER A 514 7.87 -24.65 -10.95
C SER A 514 6.57 -23.87 -10.85
N ARG A 515 5.47 -24.62 -10.94
CA ARG A 515 4.12 -24.08 -11.12
C ARG A 515 3.20 -24.36 -9.94
N PHE A 516 3.73 -24.99 -8.89
CA PHE A 516 3.01 -25.22 -7.64
C PHE A 516 2.83 -23.92 -6.87
N ARG A 517 1.72 -23.84 -6.15
CA ARG A 517 1.48 -22.81 -5.15
C ARG A 517 2.16 -23.20 -3.85
N TYR A 518 3.05 -22.33 -3.38
CA TYR A 518 3.79 -22.48 -2.14
C TYR A 518 3.23 -21.55 -1.08
N ALA A 519 2.86 -22.06 0.10
CA ALA A 519 2.47 -21.21 1.22
C ALA A 519 3.03 -21.75 2.55
N PRO A 520 3.03 -20.98 3.64
CA PRO A 520 3.41 -21.50 4.94
C PRO A 520 2.57 -22.73 5.32
N CYS A 521 3.22 -23.73 5.94
CA CYS A 521 2.50 -24.83 6.58
C CYS A 521 1.69 -24.30 7.79
N THR A 522 0.72 -25.09 8.28
CA THR A 522 -0.05 -24.76 9.49
C THR A 522 0.88 -24.43 10.67
N THR A 523 1.93 -25.24 10.85
CA THR A 523 3.09 -24.89 11.66
C THR A 523 4.13 -24.23 10.75
N ALA A 524 4.05 -22.91 10.62
CA ALA A 524 4.89 -22.16 9.68
C ALA A 524 6.37 -22.14 10.08
N VAL A 525 6.66 -22.23 11.39
CA VAL A 525 8.00 -22.13 11.95
C VAL A 525 8.24 -23.25 12.95
N ALA A 526 9.35 -23.95 12.78
CA ALA A 526 9.89 -24.94 13.71
C ALA A 526 11.13 -24.37 14.41
N PHE A 527 10.96 -23.93 15.66
CA PHE A 527 12.07 -23.54 16.52
C PHE A 527 12.74 -24.78 17.14
N ARG A 528 14.07 -24.82 17.09
CA ARG A 528 14.91 -25.78 17.79
C ARG A 528 15.83 -24.98 18.71
N GLY A 529 15.70 -25.15 20.02
CA GLY A 529 16.36 -24.27 21.00
C GLY A 529 15.53 -23.02 21.28
N ALA A 530 16.19 -21.88 21.52
CA ALA A 530 15.53 -20.64 21.91
C ALA A 530 14.68 -20.06 20.77
N GLU A 531 13.42 -19.74 21.07
CA GLU A 531 12.53 -19.06 20.13
C GLU A 531 13.01 -17.64 19.86
N GLN A 532 12.88 -17.22 18.60
CA GLN A 532 13.24 -15.87 18.14
C GLN A 532 11.99 -15.27 17.49
N PRO A 533 11.21 -14.43 18.20
CA PRO A 533 9.95 -13.90 17.70
C PRO A 533 10.07 -13.22 16.33
N LEU A 534 11.17 -12.51 16.09
CA LEU A 534 11.45 -11.88 14.80
C LEU A 534 11.55 -12.90 13.65
N PHE A 535 12.05 -14.11 13.91
CA PHE A 535 12.20 -15.12 12.88
C PHE A 535 10.85 -15.52 12.28
N GLN A 536 9.79 -15.50 13.09
CA GLN A 536 8.44 -15.76 12.61
C GLN A 536 8.01 -14.74 11.56
N ALA A 537 8.16 -13.45 11.87
CA ALA A 537 7.85 -12.36 10.94
C ALA A 537 8.73 -12.39 9.68
N LEU A 538 10.04 -12.62 9.80
CA LEU A 538 10.96 -12.53 8.66
C LEU A 538 10.90 -13.74 7.73
N SER A 539 10.57 -14.94 8.24
CA SER A 539 10.71 -16.20 7.50
C SER A 539 9.87 -16.24 6.22
N PHE A 540 8.62 -15.78 6.28
CA PHE A 540 7.76 -15.68 5.11
C PHE A 540 8.33 -14.72 4.06
N ASN A 541 8.69 -13.50 4.48
CA ASN A 541 9.23 -12.47 3.59
C ASN A 541 10.50 -12.96 2.88
N ARG A 542 11.42 -13.59 3.63
CA ARG A 542 12.69 -14.07 3.08
C ARG A 542 12.53 -15.28 2.18
N PHE A 543 11.55 -16.14 2.48
CA PHE A 543 11.17 -17.19 1.55
C PHE A 543 10.64 -16.59 0.25
N ALA A 544 9.65 -15.68 0.31
CA ALA A 544 9.07 -15.04 -0.87
C ALA A 544 10.09 -14.22 -1.70
N ALA A 545 11.05 -13.58 -1.05
CA ALA A 545 12.10 -12.80 -1.72
C ALA A 545 13.19 -13.66 -2.38
N GLY A 546 13.38 -14.90 -1.91
CA GLY A 546 14.49 -15.77 -2.33
C GLY A 546 14.08 -16.97 -3.16
N PHE A 547 12.91 -17.54 -2.89
CA PHE A 547 12.48 -18.80 -3.47
C PHE A 547 11.97 -18.60 -4.91
N PRO A 548 12.52 -19.32 -5.89
CA PRO A 548 12.11 -19.18 -7.29
C PRO A 548 10.84 -20.00 -7.54
N GLY A 549 9.70 -19.60 -6.98
CA GLY A 549 8.41 -20.28 -7.18
C GLY A 549 7.22 -19.38 -6.80
N ALA A 550 5.99 -19.81 -7.14
CA ALA A 550 4.78 -19.05 -6.87
C ALA A 550 4.40 -19.10 -5.38
N VAL A 551 4.94 -18.17 -4.58
CA VAL A 551 4.64 -18.04 -3.15
C VAL A 551 3.32 -17.31 -2.95
N GLN A 552 2.47 -17.80 -2.04
CA GLN A 552 1.19 -17.21 -1.67
C GLN A 552 1.15 -16.89 -0.18
N ALA A 553 0.52 -15.76 0.15
CA ALA A 553 0.21 -15.38 1.53
C ALA A 553 -1.12 -16.03 1.93
N SER A 554 -1.08 -17.23 2.50
CA SER A 554 -2.28 -18.04 2.80
C SER A 554 -3.28 -17.39 3.76
N ARG A 555 -2.87 -16.38 4.52
CA ARG A 555 -3.73 -15.64 5.47
C ARG A 555 -4.10 -14.24 5.00
N PHE A 556 -3.75 -13.87 3.77
CA PHE A 556 -3.92 -12.50 3.30
C PHE A 556 -5.39 -12.05 3.29
N ALA A 557 -6.32 -12.95 2.98
CA ALA A 557 -7.76 -12.67 3.06
C ALA A 557 -8.21 -12.31 4.48
N GLU A 558 -7.73 -13.04 5.50
CA GLU A 558 -8.00 -12.76 6.92
C GLU A 558 -7.39 -11.41 7.34
N GLU A 559 -6.15 -11.13 6.93
CA GLU A 559 -5.43 -9.89 7.23
C GLU A 559 -6.14 -8.67 6.60
N ALA A 560 -6.58 -8.79 5.35
CA ALA A 560 -7.30 -7.75 4.63
C ALA A 560 -8.75 -7.56 5.09
N ALA A 561 -9.34 -8.52 5.82
CA ALA A 561 -10.73 -8.43 6.30
C ALA A 561 -10.97 -7.20 7.18
N SER A 562 -9.94 -6.74 7.90
CA SER A 562 -9.97 -5.52 8.72
C SER A 562 -10.36 -4.26 7.94
N LEU A 563 -10.09 -4.23 6.63
CA LEU A 563 -10.37 -3.10 5.75
C LEU A 563 -11.82 -3.05 5.26
N SER A 564 -12.62 -4.09 5.54
CA SER A 564 -14.03 -4.19 5.12
C SER A 564 -14.25 -3.90 3.61
N LEU A 565 -13.28 -4.28 2.77
CA LEU A 565 -13.29 -4.08 1.32
C LEU A 565 -14.62 -4.49 0.65
N PRO A 566 -15.24 -5.64 0.98
CA PRO A 566 -16.53 -6.02 0.40
C PRO A 566 -17.71 -5.09 0.74
N ALA A 567 -17.62 -4.32 1.84
CA ALA A 567 -18.62 -3.33 2.22
C ALA A 567 -18.43 -1.99 1.47
N ILE A 568 -17.25 -1.77 0.90
CA ILE A 568 -16.96 -0.63 0.01
C ILE A 568 -17.39 -0.99 -1.41
N SER A 569 -17.11 -2.21 -1.85
CA SER A 569 -17.55 -2.73 -3.14
C SER A 569 -17.66 -4.25 -3.16
N PRO A 570 -18.76 -4.82 -3.70
CA PRO A 570 -18.91 -6.26 -3.84
C PRO A 570 -17.87 -6.89 -4.79
N ASP A 571 -17.33 -6.15 -5.75
CA ASP A 571 -16.33 -6.63 -6.73
C ASP A 571 -15.06 -7.18 -6.04
N TYR A 572 -14.72 -6.72 -4.83
CA TYR A 572 -13.59 -7.27 -4.05
C TYR A 572 -13.79 -8.74 -3.67
N ARG A 573 -15.02 -9.28 -3.70
CA ARG A 573 -15.29 -10.71 -3.45
C ARG A 573 -14.79 -11.61 -4.57
N GLU A 574 -14.58 -11.07 -5.77
CA GLU A 574 -14.10 -11.81 -6.94
C GLU A 574 -12.56 -11.81 -7.03
N VAL A 575 -11.89 -11.00 -6.20
CA VAL A 575 -10.42 -10.95 -6.16
C VAL A 575 -9.89 -12.18 -5.45
N LYS A 576 -9.21 -13.07 -6.20
CA LYS A 576 -8.66 -14.33 -5.68
C LYS A 576 -7.69 -14.14 -4.52
N ALA A 577 -6.92 -13.05 -4.49
CA ALA A 577 -6.06 -12.70 -3.37
C ALA A 577 -6.82 -12.56 -2.04
N LEU A 578 -8.09 -12.17 -2.10
CA LEU A 578 -8.98 -12.00 -0.93
C LEU A 578 -9.80 -13.25 -0.64
N THR A 579 -9.41 -14.41 -1.20
CA THR A 579 -10.05 -15.70 -0.97
C THR A 579 -9.02 -16.73 -0.51
N ASP A 580 -9.40 -17.59 0.44
CA ASP A 580 -8.52 -18.65 0.91
C ASP A 580 -8.31 -19.70 -0.19
N ARG A 581 -7.04 -20.02 -0.44
CA ARG A 581 -6.64 -21.02 -1.44
C ARG A 581 -5.64 -22.00 -0.82
N PRO A 582 -5.87 -23.33 -0.97
CA PRO A 582 -4.92 -24.32 -0.45
C PRO A 582 -3.62 -24.28 -1.26
N ALA A 583 -2.51 -24.45 -0.58
CA ALA A 583 -1.21 -24.62 -1.20
C ALA A 583 -1.05 -26.04 -1.75
N ASP A 584 -0.34 -26.18 -2.87
CA ASP A 584 0.02 -27.50 -3.44
C ASP A 584 1.25 -28.09 -2.71
N VAL A 585 2.10 -27.20 -2.20
CA VAL A 585 3.25 -27.51 -1.35
C VAL A 585 3.30 -26.47 -0.25
N CYS A 586 3.40 -26.88 1.01
CA CYS A 586 3.63 -25.94 2.10
C CYS A 586 5.12 -25.87 2.45
N PHE A 587 5.58 -24.76 3.01
CA PHE A 587 6.92 -24.63 3.56
C PHE A 587 6.91 -24.37 5.07
N GLU A 588 7.84 -25.01 5.76
CA GLU A 588 8.11 -24.82 7.19
C GLU A 588 9.50 -24.21 7.32
N ALA A 589 9.59 -23.02 7.92
CA ALA A 589 10.87 -22.40 8.24
C ALA A 589 11.47 -23.05 9.49
N VAL A 590 12.76 -23.33 9.47
CA VAL A 590 13.49 -23.96 10.57
C VAL A 590 14.50 -22.97 11.11
N HIS A 591 14.47 -22.76 12.43
CA HIS A 591 15.44 -21.93 13.14
C HIS A 591 16.03 -22.72 14.31
N ASN A 592 17.35 -22.88 14.31
CA ASN A 592 18.09 -23.50 15.40
C ASN A 592 19.18 -22.57 15.91
N LEU A 593 19.20 -22.33 17.21
CA LEU A 593 20.24 -21.53 17.86
C LEU A 593 20.87 -22.34 18.99
N ALA A 594 22.14 -22.69 18.82
CA ALA A 594 22.90 -23.45 19.82
C ALA A 594 24.10 -22.63 20.32
N GLN A 595 24.19 -22.41 21.63
CA GLN A 595 25.38 -21.78 22.21
C GLN A 595 26.55 -22.78 22.18
N THR A 596 27.65 -22.39 21.54
CA THR A 596 28.83 -23.25 21.36
C THR A 596 30.02 -22.81 22.21
N GLY A 597 29.99 -21.59 22.75
CA GLY A 597 31.04 -21.12 23.64
C GLY A 597 30.67 -19.87 24.42
N GLN A 598 31.46 -19.62 25.47
CA GLN A 598 31.45 -18.38 26.22
C GLN A 598 32.90 -18.05 26.60
N LYS A 599 33.31 -16.81 26.35
CA LYS A 599 34.64 -16.31 26.73
C LYS A 599 34.49 -15.05 27.56
N ARG A 600 35.40 -14.84 28.52
CA ARG A 600 35.55 -13.54 29.16
C ARG A 600 36.02 -12.54 28.10
N SER A 601 35.28 -11.47 27.92
CA SER A 601 35.70 -10.36 27.09
C SER A 601 36.91 -9.69 27.74
N GLY A 602 37.93 -9.37 26.94
CA GLY A 602 39.07 -8.55 27.40
C GLY A 602 38.66 -7.12 27.78
N GLN A 603 37.43 -6.71 27.49
CA GLN A 603 36.89 -5.41 27.90
C GLN A 603 36.46 -5.44 29.37
N LYS A 604 37.18 -4.70 30.21
CA LYS A 604 36.68 -4.22 31.50
C LYS A 604 36.02 -2.87 31.28
N ARG A 605 34.73 -2.73 31.59
CA ARG A 605 34.03 -1.42 31.57
C ARG A 605 33.55 -1.15 32.99
N SER A 606 33.94 -0.01 33.57
CA SER A 606 33.48 0.44 34.90
C SER A 606 33.72 -0.58 36.03
N GLY A 607 34.74 -1.43 35.94
CA GLY A 607 35.03 -2.47 36.94
C GLY A 607 34.20 -3.76 36.81
N GLN A 608 33.25 -3.83 35.86
CA GLN A 608 32.48 -5.03 35.56
C GLN A 608 33.19 -5.91 34.53
N ASN A 609 33.08 -7.24 34.72
CA ASN A 609 33.53 -8.24 33.76
C ASN A 609 32.46 -8.44 32.70
N PHE A 610 32.84 -8.55 31.43
CA PHE A 610 31.93 -8.86 30.33
C PHE A 610 32.17 -10.28 29.83
N VAL A 611 31.10 -10.94 29.39
CA VAL A 611 31.14 -12.24 28.72
C VAL A 611 30.70 -12.07 27.27
N GLN A 612 31.33 -12.83 26.39
CA GLN A 612 30.98 -12.89 24.99
C GLN A 612 30.62 -14.33 24.64
N ASN A 613 29.40 -14.51 24.15
CA ASN A 613 28.89 -15.83 23.77
C ASN A 613 29.09 -16.05 22.26
N THR A 614 29.36 -17.29 21.89
CA THR A 614 29.39 -17.75 20.50
C THR A 614 28.24 -18.72 20.30
N TYR A 615 27.53 -18.58 19.19
CA TYR A 615 26.42 -19.46 18.82
C TYR A 615 26.60 -19.98 17.41
N ASP A 616 26.09 -21.18 17.17
CA ASP A 616 25.82 -21.69 15.84
C ASP A 616 24.34 -21.46 15.54
N LEU A 617 24.08 -20.64 14.53
CA LEU A 617 22.75 -20.39 13.99
C LEU A 617 22.54 -21.23 12.75
N THR A 618 21.52 -22.08 12.75
CA THR A 618 21.04 -22.77 11.55
C THR A 618 19.69 -22.21 11.15
N VAL A 619 19.56 -21.79 9.90
CA VAL A 619 18.30 -21.32 9.31
C VAL A 619 18.04 -22.09 8.01
N GLY A 620 16.80 -22.51 7.81
CA GLY A 620 16.43 -23.25 6.60
C GLY A 620 14.94 -23.33 6.36
N TYR A 621 14.57 -24.07 5.32
CA TYR A 621 13.19 -24.36 4.97
C TYR A 621 13.02 -25.82 4.61
N VAL A 622 11.87 -26.38 4.95
CA VAL A 622 11.42 -27.71 4.55
C VAL A 622 10.16 -27.56 3.71
N LEU A 623 10.17 -28.09 2.50
CA LEU A 623 8.99 -28.19 1.64
C LEU A 623 8.25 -29.49 1.94
N LYS A 624 6.93 -29.40 2.12
CA LYS A 624 6.05 -30.53 2.42
C LYS A 624 4.87 -30.58 1.45
N ARG A 625 4.54 -31.76 0.94
CA ARG A 625 3.32 -32.05 0.16
C ARG A 625 2.61 -33.22 0.83
N ASN A 626 1.33 -33.05 1.18
CA ASN A 626 0.56 -34.04 1.95
C ASN A 626 1.32 -34.49 3.22
N ASP A 627 1.87 -33.52 3.96
CA ASP A 627 2.73 -33.70 5.14
C ASP A 627 4.04 -34.48 4.92
N GLN A 628 4.36 -34.89 3.69
CA GLN A 628 5.62 -35.54 3.35
C GLN A 628 6.65 -34.52 2.87
N ARG A 629 7.88 -34.62 3.38
CA ARG A 629 9.00 -33.78 2.94
C ARG A 629 9.34 -34.07 1.48
N VAL A 630 9.25 -33.05 0.64
CA VAL A 630 9.62 -33.10 -0.80
C VAL A 630 10.89 -32.32 -1.12
N GLY A 631 11.36 -31.47 -0.20
CA GLY A 631 12.60 -30.72 -0.33
C GLY A 631 13.01 -30.10 1.00
N ALA A 632 14.29 -29.78 1.17
CA ALA A 632 14.72 -28.88 2.24
C ALA A 632 16.11 -28.31 1.95
N GLN A 633 16.36 -27.14 2.51
CA GLN A 633 17.66 -26.49 2.47
C GLN A 633 17.90 -25.79 3.80
N GLY A 634 19.10 -25.93 4.36
CA GLY A 634 19.50 -25.26 5.58
C GLY A 634 20.94 -24.76 5.47
N LEU A 635 21.20 -23.61 6.09
CA LEU A 635 22.51 -22.99 6.17
C LEU A 635 22.85 -22.78 7.64
N GLN A 636 24.11 -23.00 7.98
CA GLN A 636 24.64 -22.77 9.32
C GLN A 636 25.72 -21.70 9.28
N GLN A 637 25.73 -20.84 10.29
CA GLN A 637 26.76 -19.84 10.51
C GLN A 637 27.09 -19.74 11.99
N THR A 638 28.38 -19.75 12.31
CA THR A 638 28.87 -19.40 13.64
C THR A 638 28.91 -17.89 13.78
N LEU A 639 28.38 -17.39 14.89
CA LEU A 639 28.26 -15.97 15.17
C LEU A 639 28.68 -15.68 16.61
N THR A 640 29.32 -14.53 16.77
CA THR A 640 29.82 -14.07 18.06
C THR A 640 28.97 -12.89 18.48
N ALA A 641 28.18 -13.07 19.53
CA ALA A 641 27.29 -12.03 20.04
C ALA A 641 28.09 -10.86 20.62
N THR A 642 27.42 -9.72 20.75
CA THR A 642 27.90 -8.56 21.48
C THR A 642 28.19 -8.95 22.93
N ALA A 643 29.30 -8.46 23.48
CA ALA A 643 29.66 -8.76 24.86
C ALA A 643 28.71 -8.08 25.85
N VAL A 644 28.17 -8.85 26.79
CA VAL A 644 27.24 -8.41 27.84
C VAL A 644 27.89 -8.51 29.23
N PRO A 645 27.43 -7.76 30.25
CA PRO A 645 27.93 -7.91 31.62
C PRO A 645 27.79 -9.37 32.10
N ALA A 646 28.81 -9.88 32.79
CA ALA A 646 28.85 -11.28 33.27
C ALA A 646 27.74 -11.60 34.29
N ASP A 647 27.22 -10.58 34.97
CA ASP A 647 26.13 -10.59 35.93
C ASP A 647 24.77 -10.20 35.32
N ALA A 648 24.69 -9.98 34.00
CA ALA A 648 23.43 -9.68 33.33
C ALA A 648 22.45 -10.86 33.49
N GLY A 649 21.20 -10.55 33.85
CA GLY A 649 20.13 -11.54 33.92
C GLY A 649 19.84 -12.19 32.54
N ALA A 650 19.26 -13.39 32.56
CA ALA A 650 19.00 -14.18 31.34
C ALA A 650 18.22 -13.39 30.27
N GLU A 651 17.18 -12.66 30.67
CA GLU A 651 16.38 -11.81 29.78
C GLU A 651 17.23 -10.78 29.01
N HIS A 652 18.15 -10.10 29.67
CA HIS A 652 19.02 -9.13 29.02
C HIS A 652 20.00 -9.79 28.03
N GLN A 653 20.52 -10.96 28.39
CA GLN A 653 21.38 -11.74 27.50
C GLN A 653 20.61 -12.20 26.26
N ASP A 654 19.39 -12.69 26.44
CA ASP A 654 18.53 -13.15 25.36
C ASP A 654 18.18 -12.00 24.42
N LEU A 655 17.73 -10.85 24.93
CA LEU A 655 17.41 -9.67 24.13
C LEU A 655 18.62 -9.16 23.33
N SER A 656 19.82 -9.11 23.95
CA SER A 656 21.05 -8.74 23.25
C SER A 656 21.32 -9.68 22.07
N VAL A 657 21.12 -10.99 22.28
CA VAL A 657 21.28 -11.99 21.23
C VAL A 657 20.23 -11.81 20.14
N GLN A 658 18.97 -11.51 20.46
CA GLN A 658 17.94 -11.28 19.43
C GLN A 658 18.31 -10.15 18.47
N VAL A 659 18.80 -9.02 19.01
CA VAL A 659 19.23 -7.87 18.19
C VAL A 659 20.42 -8.24 17.30
N ASP A 660 21.41 -8.95 17.85
CA ASP A 660 22.58 -9.38 17.07
C ASP A 660 22.21 -10.39 15.96
N LEU A 661 21.26 -11.29 16.24
CA LEU A 661 20.84 -12.35 15.31
C LEU A 661 19.98 -11.85 14.16
N ALA A 662 19.26 -10.74 14.32
CA ALA A 662 18.27 -10.27 13.35
C ALA A 662 18.84 -10.20 11.92
N ASP A 663 20.02 -9.60 11.75
CA ASP A 663 20.67 -9.48 10.44
C ASP A 663 21.14 -10.83 9.88
N PHE A 664 21.76 -11.66 10.71
CA PHE A 664 22.27 -12.98 10.29
C PHE A 664 21.14 -13.93 9.92
N ALA A 665 20.07 -13.98 10.71
CA ALA A 665 18.91 -14.81 10.46
C ALA A 665 18.19 -14.39 9.17
N SER A 666 18.03 -13.08 8.96
CA SER A 666 17.42 -12.50 7.76
C SER A 666 18.21 -12.85 6.48
N ASP A 667 19.53 -12.71 6.51
CA ASP A 667 20.41 -13.05 5.37
C ASP A 667 20.50 -14.57 5.12
N LEU A 668 20.66 -15.39 6.16
CA LEU A 668 20.68 -16.85 6.02
C LEU A 668 19.35 -17.38 5.50
N ALA A 669 18.22 -16.83 5.97
CA ALA A 669 16.89 -17.17 5.47
C ALA A 669 16.78 -16.88 3.97
N LEU A 670 17.20 -15.69 3.51
CA LEU A 670 17.17 -15.36 2.09
C LEU A 670 18.05 -16.31 1.26
N ARG A 671 19.27 -16.59 1.73
CA ARG A 671 20.21 -17.51 1.05
C ARG A 671 19.69 -18.95 1.02
N ALA A 672 19.09 -19.42 2.11
CA ALA A 672 18.52 -20.76 2.18
C ALA A 672 17.32 -20.92 1.24
N ALA A 673 16.46 -19.90 1.13
CA ALA A 673 15.35 -19.88 0.19
C ALA A 673 15.85 -19.92 -1.27
N LYS A 674 16.87 -19.12 -1.62
CA LYS A 674 17.48 -19.11 -2.96
C LYS A 674 18.12 -20.44 -3.35
N ALA A 675 18.73 -21.13 -2.38
CA ALA A 675 19.38 -22.41 -2.61
C ALA A 675 18.39 -23.60 -2.66
N LEU A 676 17.12 -23.36 -2.35
CA LEU A 676 16.10 -24.39 -2.38
C LEU A 676 15.56 -24.57 -3.80
N THR A 677 15.70 -25.77 -4.35
CA THR A 677 15.11 -26.11 -5.64
C THR A 677 13.60 -26.30 -5.46
N PRO A 678 12.77 -25.65 -6.30
CA PRO A 678 11.35 -25.96 -6.33
C PRO A 678 11.11 -27.44 -6.61
N ALA A 679 10.09 -28.01 -5.98
CA ALA A 679 9.66 -29.36 -6.31
C ALA A 679 9.24 -29.43 -7.80
N PRO A 680 9.67 -30.46 -8.54
CA PRO A 680 9.25 -30.69 -9.93
C PRO A 680 7.76 -31.00 -10.02
#